data_AF-A0A5N5GL55-F1
#
_entry.id   AF-A0A5N5GL55-F1
#
_cell.length_a   1.000
_cell.length_b   1.000
_cell.length_c   1.000
_cell.angle_alpha   90.00
_cell.angle_beta   90.00
_cell.angle_gamma   90.00
#
_symmetry.space_group_name_H-M   'P 1'
#
loop_
_entity.id
_entity.type
_entity.pdbx_description
1 polymer ?
#
loop_
_entity_poly.entity_id
_entity_poly.type
_entity_poly.pdbx_seq_one_letter_code
_entity_poly.pdbx_strand_id
1 'polypeptide(L)'
;MEFCDCVDAQWPPDELLVKYQYISDVFIALAYFSIPLELVYFVQKSAFFPYRWVLMQFGAFIVLCGATHFINVWTFSMHTKTVAIVMTVAKVSCAVVSCATALMLVHIIPDLLSVKSRELRLKNRAEELDREMGLMLTQEETGRHVRMLTHEIRSTLDRDTILKTTLVELGRTLGLEECALWMPSRTGMNLQLHHTLNYQIQVGSTVSINLPVVNEVFNSSRAIRIPYTCPLARIRPLVGRYVPPEVVALRVPLLNLSNFEINDWPDLSAKSYAIMVLILPTDSTRKWRDHELELVDVVADQVAVALSHAAILEESMRARAQLMEQNKALDLARREAEMAIHARNDFLAVMNHEMRTPMQAIIALSSLLLETELTPEQRLMIETVLKSSNLLETLINDVLDLSRLDDGSLELDNEIFNLHGVFREVMNLVQPIASVKKLSMTLILAPDLPVCAVGDENRLMQTILNVAGNAVKFTKQGYISIIASVAKPESSRDWQPPEFYPESIEGHFYLRVQVKDSGCGVLPEDIPYLFTKFSQPRNGSNRINKGAGLGLAICKRFVNTMGGHIWIESEGIDKGSIVAFIVRLGICDNHSDTTTHRSRCHLKDKQIMEAEISLDANHPLGIDLAQVHRLHVIKEVFECQWSESSMFAA
;
A
#
# COMPACT_ATOMS: atom_id res chain seq x y z
N MET A 1 -116.72 88.63 7.86
CA MET A 1 -116.33 87.77 8.99
C MET A 1 -114.90 87.33 8.74
N GLU A 2 -113.91 87.52 9.58
CA GLU A 2 -113.67 88.31 10.80
C GLU A 2 -112.23 87.88 11.19
N PHE A 3 -111.34 88.83 11.48
CA PHE A 3 -110.11 88.72 12.30
C PHE A 3 -109.20 87.47 12.21
N CYS A 4 -107.92 87.66 11.87
CA CYS A 4 -106.90 87.91 12.89
C CYS A 4 -105.55 88.36 12.26
N ASP A 5 -105.14 89.59 12.57
CA ASP A 5 -103.78 90.10 12.40
C ASP A 5 -102.79 89.30 13.26
N CYS A 6 -101.58 89.03 12.74
CA CYS A 6 -100.36 88.93 13.53
C CYS A 6 -99.13 89.27 12.67
N VAL A 7 -98.82 90.56 12.62
CA VAL A 7 -97.46 91.15 12.74
C VAL A 7 -96.38 90.58 11.81
N ASP A 8 -96.29 91.14 10.60
CA ASP A 8 -95.01 91.23 9.89
C ASP A 8 -94.15 92.28 10.59
N ALA A 9 -93.30 91.84 11.51
CA ALA A 9 -92.24 92.66 12.08
C ALA A 9 -91.17 92.90 11.03
N GLN A 10 -91.32 94.01 10.29
CA GLN A 10 -90.30 94.54 9.40
C GLN A 10 -89.14 95.08 10.26
N TRP A 11 -88.23 94.20 10.68
CA TRP A 11 -87.00 94.59 11.39
C TRP A 11 -86.15 95.50 10.48
N PRO A 12 -85.68 96.65 10.97
CA PRO A 12 -84.64 97.39 10.27
C PRO A 12 -83.38 96.51 10.21
N PRO A 13 -82.63 96.47 9.11
CA PRO A 13 -81.41 95.68 9.06
C PRO A 13 -80.43 96.25 10.09
N ASP A 14 -80.20 95.53 11.18
CA ASP A 14 -79.12 95.84 12.11
C ASP A 14 -77.82 95.78 11.30
N GLU A 15 -77.29 96.95 10.96
CA GLU A 15 -76.11 97.13 10.12
C GLU A 15 -74.90 96.32 10.63
N LEU A 16 -74.89 96.02 11.93
CA LEU A 16 -73.95 95.14 12.61
C LEU A 16 -74.08 93.67 12.19
N LEU A 17 -75.29 93.13 12.10
CA LEU A 17 -75.54 91.72 11.79
C LEU A 17 -75.14 91.40 10.34
N VAL A 18 -75.43 92.31 9.41
CA VAL A 18 -74.99 92.24 8.01
C VAL A 18 -73.45 92.35 7.91
N LYS A 19 -72.80 93.23 8.69
CA LYS A 19 -71.34 93.34 8.75
C LYS A 19 -70.69 92.05 9.27
N TYR A 20 -71.23 91.44 10.32
CA TYR A 20 -70.72 90.16 10.83
C TYR A 20 -70.91 89.03 9.82
N GLN A 21 -72.05 88.97 9.14
CA GLN A 21 -72.29 87.98 8.08
C GLN A 21 -71.29 88.15 6.93
N TYR A 22 -71.07 89.38 6.47
CA TYR A 22 -70.07 89.71 5.45
C TYR A 22 -68.66 89.26 5.85
N ILE A 23 -68.23 89.61 7.08
CA ILE A 23 -66.91 89.23 7.59
C ILE A 23 -66.78 87.70 7.66
N SER A 24 -67.81 87.00 8.14
CA SER A 24 -67.81 85.54 8.23
C SER A 24 -67.72 84.86 6.87
N ASP A 25 -68.47 85.32 5.86
CA ASP A 25 -68.44 84.75 4.52
C ASP A 25 -67.06 84.97 3.85
N VAL A 26 -66.40 86.10 4.10
CA VAL A 26 -65.03 86.35 3.62
C VAL A 26 -64.03 85.38 4.25
N PHE A 27 -64.08 85.17 5.57
CA PHE A 27 -63.17 84.24 6.25
C PHE A 27 -63.41 82.79 5.84
N ILE A 28 -64.68 82.38 5.70
CA ILE A 28 -65.04 81.03 5.23
C ILE A 28 -64.56 80.82 3.80
N ALA A 29 -64.78 81.78 2.90
CA ALA A 29 -64.29 81.69 1.53
C ALA A 29 -62.76 81.56 1.48
N LEU A 30 -62.02 82.38 2.24
CA LEU A 30 -60.56 82.32 2.30
C LEU A 30 -60.06 80.97 2.80
N ALA A 31 -60.64 80.43 3.87
CA ALA A 31 -60.30 79.11 4.38
C ALA A 31 -60.59 78.01 3.32
N TYR A 32 -61.72 78.10 2.63
CA TYR A 32 -62.14 77.10 1.64
C TYR A 32 -61.34 77.16 0.33
N PHE A 33 -60.66 78.26 0.02
CA PHE A 33 -59.67 78.28 -1.06
C PHE A 33 -58.26 77.82 -0.59
N SER A 34 -57.92 77.99 0.69
CA SER A 34 -56.62 77.59 1.25
C SER A 34 -56.49 76.07 1.46
N ILE A 35 -57.50 75.43 2.07
CA ILE A 35 -57.46 73.99 2.40
C ILE A 35 -57.22 73.09 1.16
N PRO A 36 -57.88 73.33 0.00
CA PRO A 36 -57.64 72.54 -1.20
C PRO A 36 -56.20 72.67 -1.75
N LEU A 37 -55.55 73.83 -1.60
CA LEU A 37 -54.15 74.00 -2.01
C LEU A 37 -53.22 73.11 -1.19
N GLU A 38 -53.44 73.04 0.13
CA GLU A 38 -52.69 72.15 1.02
C GLU A 38 -52.94 70.67 0.70
N LEU A 39 -54.18 70.29 0.39
CA LEU A 39 -54.54 68.93 -0.03
C LEU A 39 -53.84 68.54 -1.35
N VAL A 40 -53.81 69.43 -2.34
CA VAL A 40 -53.12 69.19 -3.61
C VAL A 40 -51.61 69.02 -3.40
N TYR A 41 -51.00 69.87 -2.56
CA TYR A 41 -49.59 69.74 -2.19
C TYR A 41 -49.28 68.38 -1.53
N PHE A 42 -50.12 67.95 -0.59
CA PHE A 42 -50.00 66.64 0.08
C PHE A 42 -50.10 65.47 -0.90
N VAL A 43 -51.05 65.51 -1.85
CA VAL A 43 -51.23 64.48 -2.87
C VAL A 43 -50.02 64.39 -3.82
N GLN A 44 -49.44 65.53 -4.20
CA GLN A 44 -48.25 65.55 -5.07
C GLN A 44 -47.01 64.99 -4.36
N LYS A 45 -46.84 65.24 -3.07
CA LYS A 45 -45.66 64.79 -2.30
C LYS A 45 -45.77 63.34 -1.81
N SER A 46 -46.98 62.78 -1.72
CA SER A 46 -47.21 61.39 -1.32
C SER A 46 -47.15 60.43 -2.51
N ALA A 47 -46.08 59.63 -2.58
CA ALA A 47 -45.88 58.62 -3.63
C ALA A 47 -46.83 57.41 -3.51
N PHE A 48 -47.50 57.24 -2.36
CA PHE A 48 -48.16 55.98 -1.98
C PHE A 48 -49.64 56.13 -1.60
N PHE A 49 -50.38 57.07 -2.21
CA PHE A 49 -51.82 57.17 -1.97
C PHE A 49 -52.62 56.61 -3.17
N PRO A 50 -53.22 55.41 -3.07
CA PRO A 50 -53.85 54.74 -4.21
C PRO A 50 -55.11 55.44 -4.73
N TYR A 51 -55.69 56.39 -3.98
CA TYR A 51 -56.97 57.04 -4.30
C TYR A 51 -56.85 58.56 -4.51
N ARG A 52 -55.88 59.01 -5.32
CA ARG A 52 -55.63 60.43 -5.60
C ARG A 52 -56.87 61.18 -6.12
N TRP A 53 -57.69 60.51 -6.93
CA TRP A 53 -58.90 61.10 -7.52
C TRP A 53 -59.95 61.54 -6.48
N VAL A 54 -60.06 60.83 -5.36
CA VAL A 54 -61.04 61.15 -4.31
C VAL A 54 -60.65 62.38 -3.51
N LEU A 55 -59.35 62.54 -3.22
CA LEU A 55 -58.84 63.76 -2.60
C LEU A 55 -59.00 64.98 -3.52
N MET A 56 -58.83 64.79 -4.83
CA MET A 56 -59.11 65.85 -5.82
C MET A 56 -60.60 66.22 -5.88
N GLN A 57 -61.50 65.23 -5.82
CA GLN A 57 -62.95 65.50 -5.76
C GLN A 57 -63.36 66.19 -4.46
N PHE A 58 -62.76 65.82 -3.32
CA PHE A 58 -62.98 66.49 -2.03
C PHE A 58 -62.47 67.93 -2.05
N GLY A 59 -61.30 68.17 -2.66
CA GLY A 59 -60.79 69.52 -2.90
C GLY A 59 -61.73 70.34 -3.78
N ALA A 60 -62.23 69.77 -4.88
CA ALA A 60 -63.19 70.44 -5.77
C ALA A 60 -64.51 70.77 -5.06
N PHE A 61 -65.02 69.88 -4.21
CA PHE A 61 -66.19 70.13 -3.36
C PHE A 61 -65.98 71.34 -2.44
N ILE A 62 -64.85 71.40 -1.73
CA ILE A 62 -64.53 72.51 -0.81
C ILE A 62 -64.41 73.83 -1.59
N VAL A 63 -63.76 73.84 -2.75
CA VAL A 63 -63.64 75.03 -3.61
C VAL A 63 -65.02 75.51 -4.07
N LEU A 64 -65.89 74.62 -4.54
CA LEU A 64 -67.24 74.98 -5.00
C LEU A 64 -68.09 75.52 -3.85
N CYS A 65 -67.97 74.94 -2.66
CA CYS A 65 -68.60 75.46 -1.45
C CYS A 65 -68.07 76.86 -1.10
N GLY A 66 -66.75 77.07 -1.18
CA GLY A 66 -66.10 78.36 -0.91
C GLY A 66 -66.51 79.43 -1.89
N ALA A 67 -66.69 79.07 -3.17
CA ALA A 67 -67.20 79.95 -4.20
C ALA A 67 -68.61 80.46 -3.86
N THR A 68 -69.48 79.65 -3.25
CA THR A 68 -70.81 80.11 -2.84
C THR A 68 -70.76 81.20 -1.75
N HIS A 69 -69.86 81.06 -0.77
CA HIS A 69 -69.63 82.10 0.24
C HIS A 69 -69.02 83.36 -0.38
N PHE A 70 -68.06 83.21 -1.29
CA PHE A 70 -67.46 84.35 -2.00
C PHE A 70 -68.49 85.11 -2.87
N ILE A 71 -69.36 84.38 -3.57
CA ILE A 71 -70.44 84.99 -4.36
C ILE A 71 -71.43 85.71 -3.44
N ASN A 72 -71.74 85.16 -2.26
CA ASN A 72 -72.58 85.84 -1.26
C ASN A 72 -71.98 87.18 -0.80
N VAL A 73 -70.67 87.25 -0.55
CA VAL A 73 -69.97 88.51 -0.26
C VAL A 73 -70.23 89.55 -1.35
N TRP A 74 -70.15 89.14 -2.63
CA TRP A 74 -70.40 90.02 -3.77
C TRP A 74 -71.87 90.45 -3.90
N THR A 75 -72.81 89.58 -3.52
CA THR A 75 -74.25 89.91 -3.58
C THR A 75 -74.68 91.02 -2.63
N PHE A 76 -73.94 91.30 -1.54
CA PHE A 76 -74.22 92.41 -0.65
C PHE A 76 -73.99 93.80 -1.27
N SER A 77 -73.14 93.89 -2.31
CA SER A 77 -72.80 95.17 -2.96
C SER A 77 -73.61 95.41 -4.24
N MET A 78 -73.91 94.37 -5.02
CA MET A 78 -74.57 94.50 -6.32
C MET A 78 -75.58 93.36 -6.57
N HIS A 79 -76.88 93.66 -6.56
CA HIS A 79 -77.92 92.72 -6.95
C HIS A 79 -78.24 92.80 -8.45
N THR A 80 -77.51 92.03 -9.25
CA THR A 80 -77.80 91.81 -10.68
C THR A 80 -78.35 90.41 -10.92
N LYS A 81 -79.29 90.25 -11.86
CA LYS A 81 -79.85 88.93 -12.25
C LYS A 81 -78.75 87.92 -12.63
N THR A 82 -77.66 88.38 -13.22
CA THR A 82 -76.49 87.56 -13.58
C THR A 82 -75.84 86.90 -12.35
N VAL A 83 -75.68 87.63 -11.24
CA VAL A 83 -75.06 87.10 -10.01
C VAL A 83 -75.95 86.03 -9.36
N ALA A 84 -77.28 86.21 -9.39
CA ALA A 84 -78.23 85.22 -8.89
C ALA A 84 -78.19 83.90 -9.69
N ILE A 85 -78.04 83.98 -11.02
CA ILE A 85 -77.88 82.80 -11.88
C ILE A 85 -76.56 82.08 -11.56
N VAL A 86 -75.45 82.82 -11.45
CA VAL A 86 -74.13 82.26 -11.10
C VAL A 86 -74.17 81.59 -9.73
N MET A 87 -74.82 82.20 -8.73
CA MET A 87 -75.00 81.60 -7.40
C MET A 87 -75.81 80.30 -7.45
N THR A 88 -76.88 80.28 -8.23
CA THR A 88 -77.73 79.09 -8.38
C THR A 88 -76.96 77.94 -9.04
N VAL A 89 -76.20 78.23 -10.10
CA VAL A 89 -75.33 77.25 -10.77
C VAL A 89 -74.26 76.72 -9.83
N ALA A 90 -73.60 77.59 -9.05
CA ALA A 90 -72.59 77.19 -8.07
C ALA A 90 -73.17 76.29 -6.96
N LYS A 91 -74.40 76.57 -6.48
CA LYS A 91 -75.09 75.72 -5.50
C LYS A 91 -75.42 74.34 -6.08
N VAL A 92 -75.92 74.28 -7.32
CA VAL A 92 -76.26 73.01 -7.98
C VAL A 92 -75.01 72.17 -8.24
N SER A 93 -73.93 72.78 -8.75
CA SER A 93 -72.67 72.06 -8.98
C SER A 93 -72.06 71.55 -7.69
N CYS A 94 -72.09 72.35 -6.61
CA CYS A 94 -71.64 71.92 -5.28
C CYS A 94 -72.44 70.71 -4.77
N ALA A 95 -73.77 70.72 -4.91
CA ALA A 95 -74.62 69.59 -4.50
C ALA A 95 -74.29 68.31 -5.26
N VAL A 96 -74.09 68.39 -6.59
CA VAL A 96 -73.74 67.23 -7.42
C VAL A 96 -72.38 66.64 -7.02
N VAL A 97 -71.35 67.47 -6.87
CA VAL A 97 -70.02 67.00 -6.46
C VAL A 97 -70.07 66.41 -5.04
N SER A 98 -70.82 67.03 -4.13
CA SER A 98 -71.01 66.51 -2.76
C SER A 98 -71.63 65.11 -2.74
N CYS A 99 -72.74 64.90 -3.45
CA CYS A 99 -73.37 63.59 -3.55
C CYS A 99 -72.44 62.54 -4.19
N ALA A 100 -71.70 62.91 -5.23
CA ALA A 100 -70.73 62.02 -5.86
C ALA A 100 -69.59 61.62 -4.90
N THR A 101 -69.04 62.58 -4.14
CA THR A 101 -67.99 62.30 -3.14
C THR A 101 -68.48 61.38 -2.02
N ALA A 102 -69.71 61.56 -1.54
CA ALA A 102 -70.29 60.71 -0.50
C ALA A 102 -70.44 59.24 -0.94
N LEU A 103 -70.90 59.00 -2.17
CA LEU A 103 -71.03 57.64 -2.71
C LEU A 103 -69.68 56.94 -2.89
N MET A 104 -68.67 57.66 -3.40
CA MET A 104 -67.33 57.12 -3.57
C MET A 104 -66.68 56.75 -2.22
N LEU A 105 -66.93 57.54 -1.17
CA LEU A 105 -66.34 57.31 0.15
C LEU A 105 -66.79 55.97 0.76
N VAL A 106 -68.05 55.58 0.56
CA VAL A 106 -68.61 54.30 1.04
C VAL A 106 -67.86 53.10 0.44
N HIS A 107 -67.41 53.22 -0.81
CA HIS A 107 -66.70 52.13 -1.49
C HIS A 107 -65.23 52.02 -1.05
N ILE A 108 -64.58 53.14 -0.69
CA ILE A 108 -63.13 53.19 -0.44
C ILE A 108 -62.76 52.87 1.01
N ILE A 109 -63.63 53.21 1.97
CA ILE A 109 -63.42 52.91 3.40
C ILE A 109 -63.09 51.42 3.67
N PRO A 110 -63.83 50.42 3.12
CA PRO A 110 -63.52 49.02 3.38
C PRO A 110 -62.14 48.60 2.84
N ASP A 111 -61.73 49.12 1.69
CA ASP A 111 -60.41 48.82 1.11
C ASP A 111 -59.28 49.39 1.96
N LEU A 112 -59.44 50.61 2.49
CA LEU A 112 -58.45 51.25 3.35
C LEU A 112 -58.24 50.46 4.66
N LEU A 113 -59.31 49.90 5.23
CA LEU A 113 -59.25 49.06 6.42
C LEU A 113 -58.63 47.68 6.15
N SER A 114 -58.80 47.14 4.94
CA SER A 114 -58.25 45.82 4.57
C SER A 114 -56.71 45.79 4.56
N VAL A 115 -56.04 46.89 4.20
CA VAL A 115 -54.57 46.99 4.14
C VAL A 115 -53.95 46.81 5.53
N LYS A 116 -54.52 47.48 6.54
CA LYS A 116 -54.05 47.39 7.93
C LYS A 116 -54.22 45.98 8.51
N SER A 117 -55.27 45.27 8.10
CA SER A 117 -55.48 43.87 8.50
C SER A 117 -54.47 42.91 7.87
N ARG A 118 -54.03 43.16 6.63
CA ARG A 118 -53.02 42.35 5.92
C ARG A 118 -51.63 42.53 6.51
N GLU A 119 -51.27 43.75 6.90
CA GLU A 119 -49.99 44.04 7.56
C GLU A 119 -49.83 43.29 8.88
N LEU A 120 -50.88 43.29 9.72
CA LEU A 120 -50.89 42.56 10.98
C LEU A 120 -50.75 41.04 10.77
N ARG A 121 -51.42 40.50 9.75
CA ARG A 121 -51.38 39.07 9.42
C ARG A 121 -49.99 38.62 8.93
N LEU A 122 -49.30 39.48 8.19
CA LEU A 122 -47.93 39.25 7.74
C LEU A 122 -46.94 39.29 8.89
N LYS A 123 -47.10 40.22 9.84
CA LYS A 123 -46.24 40.33 11.02
C LYS A 123 -46.33 39.09 11.92
N ASN A 124 -47.55 38.62 12.20
CA ASN A 124 -47.74 37.41 13.00
C ASN A 124 -47.14 36.16 12.32
N ARG A 125 -47.28 36.04 10.98
CA ARG A 125 -46.64 34.93 10.25
C ARG A 125 -45.12 35.00 10.26
N ALA A 126 -44.54 36.20 10.19
CA ALA A 126 -43.10 36.38 10.27
C ALA A 126 -42.57 35.98 11.66
N GLU A 127 -43.24 36.38 12.74
CA GLU A 127 -42.88 35.98 14.11
C GLU A 127 -43.00 34.47 14.35
N GLU A 128 -44.01 33.81 13.76
CA GLU A 128 -44.17 32.36 13.86
C GLU A 128 -43.09 31.60 13.08
N LEU A 129 -42.74 32.07 11.87
CA LEU A 129 -41.60 31.53 11.12
C LEU A 129 -40.26 31.72 11.84
N ASP A 130 -40.04 32.86 12.48
CA ASP A 130 -38.81 33.13 13.26
C ASP A 130 -38.69 32.16 14.44
N ARG A 131 -39.83 31.81 15.07
CA ARG A 131 -39.87 30.84 16.16
C ARG A 131 -39.59 29.42 15.69
N GLU A 132 -40.16 29.02 14.55
CA GLU A 132 -39.86 27.71 13.93
C GLU A 132 -38.40 27.62 13.45
N MET A 133 -37.88 28.69 12.84
CA MET A 133 -36.48 28.79 12.41
C MET A 133 -35.52 28.68 13.61
N GLY A 134 -35.84 29.30 14.75
CA GLY A 134 -35.03 29.19 15.97
C GLY A 134 -34.98 27.76 16.54
N LEU A 135 -36.08 27.01 16.46
CA LEU A 135 -36.11 25.60 16.85
C LEU A 135 -35.32 24.71 15.87
N MET A 136 -35.37 25.00 14.57
CA MET A 136 -34.55 24.27 13.58
C MET A 136 -33.06 24.56 13.73
N LEU A 137 -32.67 25.82 13.98
CA LEU A 137 -31.27 26.21 14.17
C LEU A 137 -30.65 25.55 15.41
N THR A 138 -31.39 25.47 16.52
CA THR A 138 -30.90 24.78 17.73
C THR A 138 -30.77 23.27 17.53
N GLN A 139 -31.64 22.65 16.74
CA GLN A 139 -31.54 21.24 16.36
C GLN A 139 -30.38 20.98 15.37
N GLU A 140 -30.12 21.92 14.45
CA GLU A 140 -28.98 21.87 13.53
C GLU A 140 -27.64 22.11 14.25
N GLU A 141 -27.60 23.02 15.23
CA GLU A 141 -26.43 23.26 16.09
C GLU A 141 -26.11 22.03 16.94
N THR A 142 -27.10 21.43 17.62
CA THR A 142 -26.89 20.18 18.38
C THR A 142 -26.44 19.03 17.46
N GLY A 143 -27.03 18.92 16.25
CA GLY A 143 -26.58 17.97 15.23
C GLY A 143 -25.16 18.23 14.71
N ARG A 144 -24.76 19.50 14.57
CA ARG A 144 -23.39 19.92 14.22
C ARG A 144 -22.41 19.63 15.35
N HIS A 145 -22.77 19.87 16.60
CA HIS A 145 -21.95 19.53 17.76
C HIS A 145 -21.73 18.01 17.86
N VAL A 146 -22.76 17.19 17.67
CA VAL A 146 -22.62 15.73 17.63
C VAL A 146 -21.77 15.27 16.44
N ARG A 147 -21.91 15.90 15.26
CA ARG A 147 -21.07 15.63 14.07
C ARG A 147 -19.62 16.09 14.23
N MET A 148 -19.39 17.23 14.89
CA MET A 148 -18.07 17.73 15.24
C MET A 148 -17.41 16.78 16.24
N LEU A 149 -18.11 16.37 17.30
CA LEU A 149 -17.65 15.32 18.22
C LEU A 149 -17.26 14.03 17.48
N THR A 150 -18.12 13.52 16.60
CA THR A 150 -17.79 12.31 15.81
C THR A 150 -16.65 12.50 14.82
N HIS A 151 -16.40 13.73 14.34
CA HIS A 151 -15.27 14.04 13.47
C HIS A 151 -13.97 14.24 14.26
N GLU A 152 -14.01 14.95 15.39
CA GLU A 152 -12.88 15.20 16.29
C GLU A 152 -12.38 13.88 16.91
N ILE A 153 -13.30 13.00 17.27
CA ILE A 153 -13.04 11.63 17.72
C ILE A 153 -12.39 10.77 16.61
N ARG A 154 -12.69 11.04 15.34
CA ARG A 154 -12.05 10.38 14.20
C ARG A 154 -10.69 11.00 13.83
N SER A 155 -10.45 12.26 14.16
CA SER A 155 -9.23 12.99 13.82
C SER A 155 -8.17 13.00 14.92
N THR A 156 -8.54 12.73 16.17
CA THR A 156 -7.60 12.61 17.29
C THR A 156 -7.31 11.14 17.56
N LEU A 157 -6.11 10.67 17.19
CA LEU A 157 -5.66 9.29 17.41
C LEU A 157 -5.20 9.02 18.85
N ASP A 158 -5.23 10.03 19.72
CA ASP A 158 -4.78 9.92 21.10
C ASP A 158 -5.96 9.61 22.03
N ARG A 159 -5.86 8.47 22.72
CA ARG A 159 -6.87 7.95 23.64
C ARG A 159 -7.23 8.98 24.71
N ASP A 160 -6.25 9.72 25.23
CA ASP A 160 -6.48 10.70 26.29
C ASP A 160 -7.18 11.95 25.78
N THR A 161 -6.89 12.38 24.55
CA THR A 161 -7.58 13.49 23.90
C THR A 161 -9.05 13.17 23.62
N ILE A 162 -9.36 11.97 23.09
CA ILE A 162 -10.75 11.52 22.86
C ILE A 162 -11.54 11.54 24.18
N LEU A 163 -10.98 10.96 25.24
CA LEU A 163 -11.63 10.88 26.55
C LEU A 163 -11.87 12.26 27.16
N LYS A 164 -10.87 13.14 27.10
CA LYS A 164 -10.99 14.48 27.64
C LYS A 164 -12.04 15.31 26.89
N THR A 165 -12.05 15.25 25.57
CA THR A 165 -13.03 15.98 24.74
C THR A 165 -14.45 15.47 24.97
N THR A 166 -14.64 14.14 25.03
CA THR A 166 -15.95 13.54 25.29
C THR A 166 -16.50 13.92 26.66
N LEU A 167 -15.67 13.92 27.72
CA LEU A 167 -16.06 14.36 29.06
C LEU A 167 -16.46 15.84 29.10
N VAL A 168 -15.69 16.72 28.46
CA VAL A 168 -15.95 18.17 28.43
C VAL A 168 -17.26 18.48 27.69
N GLU A 169 -17.46 17.88 26.52
CA GLU A 169 -18.67 18.13 25.73
C GLU A 169 -19.93 17.52 26.36
N LEU A 170 -19.82 16.35 26.99
CA LEU A 170 -20.92 15.78 27.80
C LEU A 170 -21.25 16.68 28.99
N GLY A 171 -20.22 17.18 29.69
CA GLY A 171 -20.36 18.11 30.80
C GLY A 171 -21.14 19.37 30.42
N ARG A 172 -20.80 19.97 29.28
CA ARG A 172 -21.48 21.16 28.74
C ARG A 172 -22.90 20.88 28.28
N THR A 173 -23.10 19.79 27.53
CA THR A 173 -24.41 19.46 26.93
C THR A 173 -25.46 19.09 27.98
N LEU A 174 -25.06 18.37 29.02
CA LEU A 174 -25.97 17.92 30.08
C LEU A 174 -25.95 18.85 31.30
N GLY A 175 -25.05 19.83 31.37
CA GLY A 175 -24.89 20.73 32.52
C GLY A 175 -24.52 19.96 33.79
N LEU A 176 -23.49 19.13 33.69
CA LEU A 176 -23.00 18.27 34.79
C LEU A 176 -22.10 19.05 35.73
N GLU A 177 -22.16 18.73 37.01
CA GLU A 177 -21.18 19.23 37.98
C GLU A 177 -19.90 18.40 37.94
N GLU A 178 -20.00 17.10 37.70
CA GLU A 178 -18.82 16.25 37.55
C GLU A 178 -19.10 15.11 36.57
N CYS A 179 -18.08 14.74 35.80
CA CYS A 179 -18.10 13.62 34.88
C CYS A 179 -16.78 12.86 35.03
N ALA A 180 -16.84 11.61 35.48
CA ALA A 180 -15.68 10.83 35.87
C ALA A 180 -15.64 9.50 35.12
N LEU A 181 -14.48 9.13 34.59
CA LEU A 181 -14.25 7.86 33.92
C LEU A 181 -13.27 6.97 34.71
N TRP A 182 -13.79 5.83 35.14
CA TRP A 182 -13.10 4.80 35.90
C TRP A 182 -12.69 3.66 34.98
N MET A 183 -11.40 3.35 34.91
CA MET A 183 -10.86 2.28 34.06
C MET A 183 -10.25 1.16 34.90
N PRO A 184 -10.30 -0.11 34.44
CA PRO A 184 -9.68 -1.22 35.16
C PRO A 184 -8.16 -1.02 35.27
N SER A 185 -7.61 -1.31 36.45
CA SER A 185 -6.17 -1.31 36.71
C SER A 185 -5.48 -2.48 35.99
N ARG A 186 -4.14 -2.41 35.84
CA ARG A 186 -3.32 -3.49 35.25
C ARG A 186 -3.48 -4.84 35.94
N THR A 187 -3.84 -4.85 37.22
CA THR A 187 -4.09 -6.08 38.01
C THR A 187 -5.51 -6.63 37.83
N GLY A 188 -6.42 -5.88 37.19
CA GLY A 188 -7.80 -6.31 36.93
C GLY A 188 -8.72 -6.39 38.15
N MET A 189 -8.23 -6.09 39.36
CA MET A 189 -9.02 -6.23 40.61
C MET A 189 -9.71 -4.94 41.06
N ASN A 190 -9.23 -3.78 40.60
CA ASN A 190 -9.71 -2.46 40.98
C ASN A 190 -9.94 -1.58 39.75
N LEU A 191 -10.91 -0.68 39.83
CA LEU A 191 -11.10 0.46 38.96
C LEU A 191 -10.28 1.64 39.47
N GLN A 192 -9.54 2.31 38.58
CA GLN A 192 -8.79 3.52 38.86
C GLN A 192 -9.42 4.69 38.11
N LEU A 193 -9.60 5.82 38.81
CA LEU A 193 -10.06 7.05 38.18
C LEU A 193 -8.96 7.58 37.26
N HIS A 194 -9.26 7.65 35.96
CA HIS A 194 -8.29 8.09 34.96
C HIS A 194 -8.57 9.50 34.46
N HIS A 195 -9.84 9.85 34.25
CA HIS A 195 -10.24 11.19 33.78
C HIS A 195 -11.43 11.73 34.56
N THR A 196 -11.47 13.05 34.75
CA THR A 196 -12.50 13.79 35.50
C THR A 196 -12.66 15.19 34.90
N LEU A 197 -13.85 15.75 34.96
CA LEU A 197 -14.17 17.05 34.34
C LEU A 197 -13.64 18.21 35.19
N ASN A 198 -13.99 18.22 36.48
CA ASN A 198 -13.71 19.33 37.40
C ASN A 198 -12.75 18.96 38.53
N TYR A 199 -12.17 17.75 38.50
CA TYR A 199 -11.19 17.27 39.48
C TYR A 199 -11.71 17.27 40.93
N GLN A 200 -13.03 17.21 41.14
CA GLN A 200 -13.61 17.13 42.48
C GLN A 200 -13.33 15.77 43.14
N ILE A 201 -13.03 14.75 42.33
CA ILE A 201 -12.49 13.45 42.73
C ILE A 201 -11.00 13.39 42.38
N GLN A 202 -10.14 12.99 43.33
CA GLN A 202 -8.70 12.90 43.10
C GLN A 202 -8.36 11.82 42.07
N VAL A 203 -7.73 12.22 40.97
CA VAL A 203 -7.21 11.33 39.91
C VAL A 203 -6.24 10.32 40.53
N GLY A 204 -6.39 9.03 40.18
CA GLY A 204 -5.65 7.93 40.80
C GLY A 204 -6.34 7.26 42.00
N SER A 205 -7.50 7.75 42.44
CA SER A 205 -8.36 7.03 43.38
C SER A 205 -8.71 5.63 42.84
N THR A 206 -8.75 4.63 43.71
CA THR A 206 -9.08 3.25 43.34
C THR A 206 -10.32 2.74 44.06
N VAL A 207 -11.12 1.95 43.36
CA VAL A 207 -12.37 1.36 43.83
C VAL A 207 -12.37 -0.11 43.45
N SER A 208 -12.74 -1.00 44.37
CA SER A 208 -12.76 -2.45 44.07
C SER A 208 -13.89 -2.81 43.11
N ILE A 209 -13.61 -3.71 42.16
CA ILE A 209 -14.60 -4.21 41.19
C ILE A 209 -15.66 -5.10 41.88
N ASN A 210 -15.35 -5.67 43.05
CA ASN A 210 -16.26 -6.54 43.79
C ASN A 210 -17.41 -5.80 44.50
N LEU A 211 -17.50 -4.48 44.35
CA LEU A 211 -18.63 -3.73 44.91
C LEU A 211 -19.94 -4.12 44.21
N PRO A 212 -21.05 -4.30 44.95
CA PRO A 212 -22.32 -4.72 44.37
C PRO A 212 -22.82 -3.74 43.30
N VAL A 213 -22.65 -2.43 43.54
CA VAL A 213 -23.01 -1.38 42.57
C VAL A 213 -22.17 -1.48 41.29
N VAL A 214 -20.88 -1.82 41.38
CA VAL A 214 -20.02 -1.99 40.20
C VAL A 214 -20.49 -3.19 39.36
N ASN A 215 -20.80 -4.31 40.01
CA ASN A 215 -21.31 -5.48 39.33
C ASN A 215 -22.69 -5.23 38.69
N GLU A 216 -23.53 -4.42 39.33
CA GLU A 216 -24.81 -3.98 38.76
C GLU A 216 -24.63 -3.14 37.50
N VAL A 217 -23.70 -2.16 37.51
CA VAL A 217 -23.36 -1.36 36.32
C VAL A 217 -22.82 -2.25 35.20
N PHE A 218 -21.95 -3.21 35.49
CA PHE A 218 -21.36 -4.09 34.48
C PHE A 218 -22.39 -5.00 33.80
N ASN A 219 -23.39 -5.47 34.56
CA ASN A 219 -24.45 -6.32 34.03
C ASN A 219 -25.56 -5.54 33.31
N SER A 220 -25.71 -4.24 33.58
CA SER A 220 -26.66 -3.37 32.88
C SER A 220 -26.10 -2.87 31.54
N SER A 221 -26.92 -2.89 30.48
CA SER A 221 -26.61 -2.24 29.20
C SER A 221 -27.10 -0.80 29.10
N ARG A 222 -27.76 -0.29 30.15
CA ARG A 222 -28.32 1.06 30.23
C ARG A 222 -27.76 1.80 31.44
N ALA A 223 -27.80 3.11 31.38
CA ALA A 223 -27.49 4.01 32.47
C ALA A 223 -28.32 3.67 33.72
N ILE A 224 -27.63 3.41 34.85
CA ILE A 224 -28.27 3.11 36.13
C ILE A 224 -28.09 4.27 37.10
N ARG A 225 -29.09 4.50 37.95
CA ARG A 225 -29.00 5.50 39.02
C ARG A 225 -28.29 4.88 40.22
N ILE A 226 -27.21 5.52 40.67
CA ILE A 226 -26.43 5.04 41.81
C ILE A 226 -26.56 6.02 42.98
N PRO A 227 -26.45 5.55 44.23
CA PRO A 227 -26.47 6.46 45.38
C PRO A 227 -25.24 7.36 45.38
N TYR A 228 -25.41 8.65 45.70
CA TYR A 228 -24.33 9.63 45.82
C TYR A 228 -23.29 9.27 46.92
N THR A 229 -23.65 8.36 47.83
CA THR A 229 -22.76 7.80 48.85
C THR A 229 -21.80 6.73 48.30
N CYS A 230 -21.97 6.30 47.05
CA CYS A 230 -21.11 5.33 46.40
C CYS A 230 -19.67 5.86 46.29
N PRO A 231 -18.63 5.04 46.51
CA PRO A 231 -17.23 5.43 46.32
C PRO A 231 -16.91 5.99 44.92
N LEU A 232 -17.66 5.56 43.89
CA LEU A 232 -17.52 6.03 42.52
C LEU A 232 -18.00 7.48 42.30
N ALA A 233 -18.84 7.99 43.20
CA ALA A 233 -19.56 9.26 43.05
C ALA A 233 -19.23 10.29 44.14
N ARG A 234 -18.26 9.98 45.01
CA ARG A 234 -18.00 10.75 46.22
C ARG A 234 -17.24 12.05 45.92
N ILE A 235 -17.98 13.13 45.77
CA ILE A 235 -17.49 14.52 45.65
C ILE A 235 -17.31 15.15 47.04
N ARG A 236 -16.34 16.08 47.19
CA ARG A 236 -16.22 16.93 48.38
C ARG A 236 -17.30 18.04 48.36
N PRO A 237 -18.16 18.16 49.38
CA PRO A 237 -19.19 19.21 49.39
C PRO A 237 -18.54 20.61 49.45
N LEU A 238 -18.92 21.50 48.53
CA LEU A 238 -18.61 22.93 48.65
C LEU A 238 -19.43 23.54 49.81
N VAL A 239 -18.88 24.57 50.45
CA VAL A 239 -19.51 25.26 51.58
C VAL A 239 -20.76 26.00 51.10
N GLY A 240 -21.95 25.44 51.33
CA GLY A 240 -23.24 25.97 50.83
C GLY A 240 -24.45 25.08 51.15
N ARG A 241 -25.63 25.40 50.57
CA ARG A 241 -26.85 24.56 50.70
C ARG A 241 -26.65 23.26 49.93
N TYR A 242 -26.33 22.20 50.66
CA TYR A 242 -26.07 20.88 50.08
C TYR A 242 -27.37 20.10 49.86
N VAL A 243 -27.77 19.91 48.59
CA VAL A 243 -28.82 18.95 48.21
C VAL A 243 -28.13 17.71 47.61
N PRO A 244 -28.50 16.48 48.02
CA PRO A 244 -27.91 15.28 47.46
C PRO A 244 -28.11 15.23 45.92
N PRO A 245 -27.02 15.16 45.14
CA PRO A 245 -27.11 15.18 43.69
C PRO A 245 -27.61 13.82 43.17
N GLU A 246 -28.31 13.83 42.05
CA GLU A 246 -28.65 12.58 41.36
C GLU A 246 -27.46 12.13 40.50
N VAL A 247 -27.05 10.87 40.69
CA VAL A 247 -25.88 10.29 40.06
C VAL A 247 -26.28 9.13 39.17
N VAL A 248 -25.70 9.11 37.97
CA VAL A 248 -25.89 8.05 37.00
C VAL A 248 -24.53 7.42 36.69
N ALA A 249 -24.49 6.09 36.64
CA ALA A 249 -23.33 5.33 36.22
C ALA A 249 -23.70 4.41 35.07
N LEU A 250 -22.74 4.22 34.17
CA LEU A 250 -22.91 3.42 32.97
C LEU A 250 -21.60 2.72 32.62
N ARG A 251 -21.72 1.54 31.99
CA ARG A 251 -20.57 0.80 31.51
C ARG A 251 -20.12 1.33 30.14
N VAL A 252 -18.81 1.40 29.95
CA VAL A 252 -18.17 1.68 28.66
C VAL A 252 -17.35 0.45 28.30
N PRO A 253 -17.77 -0.37 27.31
CA PRO A 253 -17.02 -1.54 26.91
C PRO A 253 -15.64 -1.15 26.35
N LEU A 254 -14.60 -1.84 26.80
CA LEU A 254 -13.24 -1.68 26.29
C LEU A 254 -12.83 -2.95 25.53
N LEU A 255 -12.20 -2.79 24.37
CA LEU A 255 -11.49 -3.89 23.73
C LEU A 255 -10.17 -4.11 24.47
N ASN A 256 -9.95 -5.35 24.92
CA ASN A 256 -8.65 -5.79 25.39
C ASN A 256 -7.94 -6.50 24.24
N LEU A 257 -6.90 -5.88 23.67
CA LEU A 257 -6.15 -6.41 22.52
C LEU A 257 -4.89 -7.19 22.94
N SER A 258 -4.82 -7.66 24.19
CA SER A 258 -3.58 -8.20 24.75
C SER A 258 -3.04 -9.48 24.09
N ASN A 259 -3.74 -10.11 23.15
CA ASN A 259 -3.37 -11.42 22.59
C ASN A 259 -3.35 -11.43 21.05
N PHE A 260 -2.48 -10.64 20.42
CA PHE A 260 -2.07 -10.85 19.02
C PHE A 260 -0.72 -11.59 18.93
N GLU A 261 -0.48 -12.56 19.80
CA GLU A 261 0.55 -13.58 19.55
C GLU A 261 -0.02 -14.58 18.53
N ILE A 262 0.66 -14.69 17.38
CA ILE A 262 0.20 -15.42 16.19
C ILE A 262 0.17 -16.95 16.39
N ASN A 263 0.57 -17.48 17.55
CA ASN A 263 0.50 -18.90 17.86
C ASN A 263 -0.19 -19.09 19.21
N ASP A 264 -1.20 -19.96 19.21
CA ASP A 264 -2.13 -20.30 20.30
C ASP A 264 -3.15 -19.21 20.62
N TRP A 265 -4.40 -19.39 20.17
CA TRP A 265 -5.55 -18.59 20.63
C TRP A 265 -5.81 -18.84 22.12
N PRO A 266 -5.66 -17.86 23.03
CA PRO A 266 -6.11 -18.00 24.41
C PRO A 266 -7.25 -16.99 24.67
N ASP A 267 -8.44 -17.55 24.80
CA ASP A 267 -9.61 -17.06 25.52
C ASP A 267 -10.07 -15.60 25.31
N LEU A 268 -11.17 -15.46 24.55
CA LEU A 268 -11.99 -14.25 24.35
C LEU A 268 -12.65 -13.69 25.65
N SER A 269 -12.20 -14.04 26.86
CA SER A 269 -13.07 -14.05 28.04
C SER A 269 -12.91 -12.91 29.08
N ALA A 270 -11.91 -12.03 28.99
CA ALA A 270 -11.85 -10.87 29.88
C ALA A 270 -12.43 -9.61 29.23
N LYS A 271 -13.77 -9.51 29.17
CA LYS A 271 -14.44 -8.24 28.82
C LYS A 271 -14.10 -7.19 29.88
N SER A 272 -13.15 -6.31 29.58
CA SER A 272 -12.82 -5.17 30.42
C SER A 272 -13.85 -4.06 30.20
N TYR A 273 -14.56 -3.66 31.26
CA TYR A 273 -15.48 -2.52 31.21
C TYR A 273 -14.90 -1.36 32.01
N ALA A 274 -14.97 -0.16 31.45
CA ALA A 274 -14.86 1.08 32.20
C ALA A 274 -16.23 1.50 32.74
N ILE A 275 -16.24 2.38 33.74
CA ILE A 275 -17.46 3.00 34.26
C ILE A 275 -17.37 4.51 34.07
N MET A 276 -18.36 5.09 33.40
CA MET A 276 -18.55 6.53 33.35
C MET A 276 -19.61 6.92 34.38
N VAL A 277 -19.29 7.93 35.20
CA VAL A 277 -20.14 8.43 36.29
C VAL A 277 -20.45 9.89 36.02
N LEU A 278 -21.74 10.22 36.01
CA LEU A 278 -22.27 11.53 35.66
C LEU A 278 -23.02 12.08 36.88
N ILE A 279 -22.65 13.29 37.30
CA ILE A 279 -23.19 13.90 38.52
C ILE A 279 -23.83 15.25 38.17
N LEU A 280 -25.11 15.39 38.53
CA LEU A 280 -25.86 16.64 38.34
C LEU A 280 -25.50 17.69 39.42
N PRO A 281 -25.79 18.98 39.19
CA PRO A 281 -25.47 20.06 40.11
C PRO A 281 -26.14 19.92 41.49
N THR A 282 -25.30 19.95 42.53
CA THR A 282 -25.63 19.88 43.97
C THR A 282 -26.44 21.08 44.48
N ASP A 283 -26.43 22.19 43.76
CA ASP A 283 -27.19 23.41 44.07
C ASP A 283 -28.64 23.37 43.55
N SER A 284 -29.03 22.30 42.84
CA SER A 284 -30.33 22.19 42.17
C SER A 284 -31.08 20.91 42.55
N THR A 285 -32.41 20.94 42.60
CA THR A 285 -33.25 19.73 42.77
C THR A 285 -33.49 19.01 41.43
N ARG A 286 -32.61 19.22 40.44
CA ARG A 286 -32.76 18.66 39.09
C ARG A 286 -32.66 17.14 39.14
N LYS A 287 -33.54 16.49 38.39
CA LYS A 287 -33.50 15.04 38.17
C LYS A 287 -33.24 14.71 36.71
N TRP A 288 -32.65 13.55 36.46
CA TRP A 288 -32.45 12.98 35.13
C TRP A 288 -33.80 12.71 34.47
N ARG A 289 -33.97 13.23 33.25
CA ARG A 289 -35.11 12.90 32.37
C ARG A 289 -34.78 11.69 31.51
N ASP A 290 -35.80 10.95 31.09
CA ASP A 290 -35.61 9.71 30.33
C ASP A 290 -34.84 9.93 29.02
N HIS A 291 -35.10 11.05 28.31
CA HIS A 291 -34.36 11.39 27.09
C HIS A 291 -32.89 11.76 27.32
N GLU A 292 -32.53 12.24 28.52
CA GLU A 292 -31.13 12.51 28.87
C GLU A 292 -30.39 11.19 29.13
N LEU A 293 -31.07 10.20 29.72
CA LEU A 293 -30.51 8.85 29.93
C LEU A 293 -30.31 8.12 28.59
N GLU A 294 -31.28 8.21 27.67
CA GLU A 294 -31.15 7.64 26.32
C GLU A 294 -29.99 8.27 25.54
N LEU A 295 -29.81 9.59 25.63
CA LEU A 295 -28.69 10.29 25.00
C LEU A 295 -27.34 9.80 25.56
N VAL A 296 -27.25 9.64 26.88
CA VAL A 296 -26.05 9.18 27.57
C VAL A 296 -25.66 7.76 27.17
N ASP A 297 -26.63 6.86 27.03
CA ASP A 297 -26.38 5.49 26.55
C ASP A 297 -25.78 5.49 25.14
N VAL A 298 -26.34 6.28 24.22
CA VAL A 298 -25.82 6.42 22.84
C VAL A 298 -24.39 6.97 22.84
N VAL A 299 -24.11 7.99 23.67
CA VAL A 299 -22.76 8.56 23.74
C VAL A 299 -21.76 7.57 24.32
N ALA A 300 -22.14 6.78 25.33
CA ALA A 300 -21.28 5.76 25.91
C ALA A 300 -20.85 4.70 24.88
N ASP A 301 -21.77 4.24 24.04
CA ASP A 301 -21.47 3.32 22.94
C ASP A 301 -20.52 3.95 21.92
N GLN A 302 -20.71 5.23 21.57
CA GLN A 302 -19.81 5.95 20.67
C GLN A 302 -18.40 6.12 21.26
N VAL A 303 -18.30 6.41 22.56
CA VAL A 303 -17.02 6.50 23.28
C VAL A 303 -16.31 5.14 23.28
N ALA A 304 -17.05 4.05 23.48
CA ALA A 304 -16.47 2.71 23.43
C ALA A 304 -15.90 2.36 22.04
N VAL A 305 -16.63 2.70 20.96
CA VAL A 305 -16.15 2.52 19.58
C VAL A 305 -14.89 3.36 19.31
N ALA A 306 -14.88 4.61 19.78
CA ALA A 306 -13.73 5.50 19.65
C ALA A 306 -12.47 4.96 20.33
N LEU A 307 -12.60 4.53 21.58
CA LEU A 307 -11.52 3.93 22.36
C LEU A 307 -10.99 2.65 21.73
N SER A 308 -11.90 1.85 21.18
CA SER A 308 -11.59 0.63 20.45
C SER A 308 -10.72 0.91 19.22
N HIS A 309 -11.10 1.88 18.39
CA HIS A 309 -10.31 2.28 17.23
C HIS A 309 -8.95 2.84 17.62
N ALA A 310 -8.88 3.69 18.65
CA ALA A 310 -7.61 4.23 19.14
C ALA A 310 -6.66 3.12 19.60
N ALA A 311 -7.16 2.13 20.35
CA ALA A 311 -6.36 0.99 20.81
C ALA A 311 -5.82 0.13 19.65
N ILE A 312 -6.67 -0.16 18.64
CA ILE A 312 -6.25 -0.92 17.45
C ILE A 312 -5.17 -0.17 16.66
N LEU A 313 -5.35 1.14 16.48
CA LEU A 313 -4.39 1.97 15.74
C LEU A 313 -3.05 2.07 16.46
N GLU A 314 -3.06 2.23 17.78
CA GLU A 314 -1.83 2.28 18.58
C GLU A 314 -1.04 0.96 18.46
N GLU A 315 -1.72 -0.17 18.57
CA GLU A 315 -1.09 -1.49 18.44
C GLU A 315 -0.57 -1.73 17.02
N SER A 316 -1.36 -1.38 15.99
CA SER A 316 -0.93 -1.46 14.60
C SER A 316 0.30 -0.59 14.31
N MET A 317 0.37 0.61 14.88
CA MET A 317 1.54 1.48 14.75
C MET A 317 2.78 0.88 15.42
N ARG A 318 2.64 0.30 16.62
CA ARG A 318 3.77 -0.38 17.31
C ARG A 318 4.27 -1.57 16.50
N ALA A 319 3.37 -2.45 16.05
CA ALA A 319 3.71 -3.60 15.23
C ALA A 319 4.42 -3.17 13.93
N ARG A 320 3.93 -2.11 13.27
CA ARG A 320 4.55 -1.57 12.05
C ARG A 320 5.95 -0.99 12.32
N ALA A 321 6.14 -0.29 13.43
CA ALA A 321 7.45 0.23 13.82
C ALA A 321 8.46 -0.90 14.07
N GLN A 322 8.05 -1.95 14.80
CA GLN A 322 8.89 -3.12 15.05
C GLN A 322 9.26 -3.86 13.76
N LEU A 323 8.29 -4.07 12.86
CA LEU A 323 8.55 -4.66 11.54
C LEU A 323 9.52 -3.81 10.72
N MET A 324 9.40 -2.49 10.77
CA MET A 324 10.30 -1.59 10.04
C MET A 324 11.74 -1.67 10.58
N GLU A 325 11.92 -1.77 11.89
CA GLU A 325 13.23 -1.96 12.51
C GLU A 325 13.84 -3.32 12.15
N GLN A 326 13.06 -4.40 12.22
CA GLN A 326 13.50 -5.73 11.82
C GLN A 326 13.90 -5.79 10.33
N ASN A 327 13.11 -5.20 9.44
CA ASN A 327 13.44 -5.14 8.01
C ASN A 327 14.75 -4.38 7.79
N LYS A 328 14.95 -3.24 8.48
CA LYS A 328 16.20 -2.48 8.36
C LYS A 328 17.42 -3.27 8.87
N ALA A 329 17.27 -4.00 9.97
CA ALA A 329 18.33 -4.86 10.49
C ALA A 329 18.64 -6.02 9.52
N LEU A 330 17.59 -6.62 8.93
CA LEU A 330 17.73 -7.68 7.95
C LEU A 330 18.40 -7.20 6.65
N ASP A 331 18.02 -6.03 6.15
CA ASP A 331 18.65 -5.41 4.97
C ASP A 331 20.12 -5.03 5.22
N LEU A 332 20.48 -4.67 6.45
CA LEU A 332 21.88 -4.42 6.82
C LEU A 332 22.67 -5.73 6.84
N ALA A 333 22.17 -6.75 7.54
CA ALA A 333 22.81 -8.06 7.63
C ALA A 333 22.97 -8.71 6.25
N ARG A 334 21.96 -8.56 5.37
CA ARG A 334 22.03 -9.02 3.98
C ARG A 334 23.16 -8.32 3.21
N ARG A 335 23.26 -6.99 3.28
CA ARG A 335 24.32 -6.25 2.58
C ARG A 335 25.71 -6.60 3.10
N GLU A 336 25.86 -6.79 4.41
CA GLU A 336 27.14 -7.26 4.99
C GLU A 336 27.53 -8.65 4.47
N ALA A 337 26.56 -9.57 4.39
CA ALA A 337 26.79 -10.89 3.83
C ALA A 337 27.16 -10.83 2.32
N GLU A 338 26.47 -10.02 1.53
CA GLU A 338 26.77 -9.81 0.11
C GLU A 338 28.18 -9.23 -0.08
N MET A 339 28.57 -8.21 0.68
CA MET A 339 29.93 -7.65 0.65
C MET A 339 31.00 -8.69 1.02
N ALA A 340 30.74 -9.53 2.03
CA ALA A 340 31.66 -10.58 2.44
C ALA A 340 31.82 -11.66 1.34
N ILE A 341 30.74 -12.01 0.64
CA ILE A 341 30.78 -12.96 -0.48
C ILE A 341 31.60 -12.37 -1.64
N HIS A 342 31.37 -11.11 -2.00
CA HIS A 342 32.14 -10.44 -3.05
C HIS A 342 33.64 -10.38 -2.71
N ALA A 343 33.98 -9.93 -1.50
CA ALA A 343 35.37 -9.87 -1.06
C ALA A 343 36.05 -11.26 -1.07
N ARG A 344 35.32 -12.31 -0.69
CA ARG A 344 35.82 -13.70 -0.75
C ARG A 344 36.10 -14.13 -2.20
N ASN A 345 35.19 -13.83 -3.13
CA ASN A 345 35.33 -14.21 -4.52
C ASN A 345 36.48 -13.44 -5.20
N ASP A 346 36.60 -12.13 -4.94
CA ASP A 346 37.71 -11.31 -5.44
C ASP A 346 39.06 -11.82 -4.93
N PHE A 347 39.13 -12.19 -3.65
CA PHE A 347 40.34 -12.78 -3.07
C PHE A 347 40.72 -14.11 -3.73
N LEU A 348 39.75 -14.99 -4.02
CA LEU A 348 40.00 -16.25 -4.73
C LEU A 348 40.49 -16.00 -6.17
N ALA A 349 39.93 -15.01 -6.87
CA ALA A 349 40.36 -14.67 -8.22
C ALA A 349 41.82 -14.17 -8.26
N VAL A 350 42.18 -13.26 -7.35
CA VAL A 350 43.56 -12.76 -7.24
C VAL A 350 44.52 -13.87 -6.82
N MET A 351 44.18 -14.65 -5.79
CA MET A 351 45.03 -15.76 -5.34
C MET A 351 45.30 -16.77 -6.46
N ASN A 352 44.28 -17.17 -7.22
CA ASN A 352 44.46 -18.11 -8.33
C ASN A 352 45.39 -17.56 -9.41
N HIS A 353 45.27 -16.27 -9.75
CA HIS A 353 46.18 -15.62 -10.71
C HIS A 353 47.63 -15.61 -10.20
N GLU A 354 47.83 -15.22 -8.94
CA GLU A 354 49.15 -15.13 -8.32
C GLU A 354 49.77 -16.51 -8.04
N MET A 355 48.96 -17.57 -7.87
CA MET A 355 49.43 -18.95 -7.75
C MET A 355 49.73 -19.60 -9.09
N ARG A 356 49.04 -19.20 -10.17
CA ARG A 356 49.25 -19.74 -11.52
C ARG A 356 50.65 -19.42 -12.05
N THR A 357 51.09 -18.17 -11.91
CA THR A 357 52.39 -17.70 -12.42
C THR A 357 53.59 -18.50 -11.90
N PRO A 358 53.77 -18.70 -10.57
CA PRO A 358 54.87 -19.53 -10.07
C PRO A 358 54.70 -21.01 -10.44
N MET A 359 53.47 -21.52 -10.56
CA MET A 359 53.24 -22.91 -10.97
C MET A 359 53.70 -23.15 -12.41
N GLN A 360 53.35 -22.24 -13.33
CA GLN A 360 53.77 -22.31 -14.72
C GLN A 360 55.29 -22.22 -14.86
N ALA A 361 55.95 -21.42 -14.03
CA ALA A 361 57.41 -21.39 -13.98
C ALA A 361 58.01 -22.74 -13.53
N ILE A 362 57.44 -23.39 -12.51
CA ILE A 362 57.89 -24.71 -12.04
C ILE A 362 57.69 -25.78 -13.13
N ILE A 363 56.54 -25.77 -13.82
CA ILE A 363 56.23 -26.70 -14.92
C ILE A 363 57.24 -26.50 -16.06
N ALA A 364 57.46 -25.26 -16.49
CA ALA A 364 58.40 -24.94 -17.57
C ALA A 364 59.84 -25.36 -17.23
N LEU A 365 60.32 -25.01 -16.04
CA LEU A 365 61.67 -25.36 -15.59
C LEU A 365 61.84 -26.88 -15.42
N SER A 366 60.84 -27.58 -14.90
CA SER A 366 60.88 -29.04 -14.75
C SER A 366 60.88 -29.73 -16.12
N SER A 367 60.09 -29.22 -17.08
CA SER A 367 60.08 -29.72 -18.46
C SER A 367 61.44 -29.52 -19.15
N LEU A 368 62.04 -28.33 -19.00
CA LEU A 368 63.39 -28.04 -19.50
C LEU A 368 64.45 -28.95 -18.89
N LEU A 369 64.36 -29.24 -17.58
CA LEU A 369 65.30 -30.14 -16.93
C LEU A 369 65.18 -31.59 -17.47
N LEU A 370 63.98 -32.07 -17.80
CA LEU A 370 63.78 -33.42 -18.35
C LEU A 370 64.37 -33.62 -19.76
N GLU A 371 64.62 -32.53 -20.47
CA GLU A 371 65.34 -32.54 -21.76
C GLU A 371 66.87 -32.63 -21.57
N THR A 372 67.40 -32.46 -20.36
CA THR A 372 68.84 -32.58 -20.08
C THR A 372 69.27 -34.01 -19.71
N GLU A 373 70.58 -34.25 -19.71
CA GLU A 373 71.14 -35.52 -19.23
C GLU A 373 71.01 -35.62 -17.70
N LEU A 374 70.11 -36.49 -17.23
CA LEU A 374 69.82 -36.73 -15.82
C LEU A 374 70.11 -38.19 -15.44
N THR A 375 70.51 -38.44 -14.20
CA THR A 375 70.54 -39.82 -13.69
C THR A 375 69.11 -40.38 -13.55
N PRO A 376 68.92 -41.71 -13.55
CA PRO A 376 67.59 -42.31 -13.41
C PRO A 376 66.84 -41.83 -12.17
N GLU A 377 67.53 -41.66 -11.03
CA GLU A 377 66.94 -41.16 -9.79
C GLU A 377 66.53 -39.69 -9.89
N GLN A 378 67.37 -38.84 -10.51
CA GLN A 378 67.07 -37.42 -10.72
C GLN A 378 65.89 -37.22 -11.67
N ARG A 379 65.85 -38.01 -12.74
CA ARG A 379 64.74 -38.02 -13.70
C ARG A 379 63.43 -38.35 -13.00
N LEU A 380 63.41 -39.41 -12.18
CA LEU A 380 62.23 -39.80 -11.41
C LEU A 380 61.76 -38.69 -10.45
N MET A 381 62.70 -38.00 -9.79
CA MET A 381 62.38 -36.87 -8.90
C MET A 381 61.75 -35.71 -9.67
N ILE A 382 62.32 -35.32 -10.82
CA ILE A 382 61.82 -34.21 -11.64
C ILE A 382 60.48 -34.58 -12.30
N GLU A 383 60.33 -35.80 -12.79
CA GLU A 383 59.05 -36.33 -13.28
C GLU A 383 58.01 -36.22 -12.17
N THR A 384 58.33 -36.59 -10.93
CA THR A 384 57.42 -36.47 -9.77
C THR A 384 57.07 -35.02 -9.40
N VAL A 385 57.98 -34.06 -9.62
CA VAL A 385 57.71 -32.63 -9.45
C VAL A 385 56.74 -32.15 -10.54
N LEU A 386 57.00 -32.49 -11.81
CA LEU A 386 56.20 -32.08 -12.97
C LEU A 386 54.73 -32.57 -12.89
N LYS A 387 54.52 -33.89 -12.85
CA LYS A 387 54.02 -34.45 -11.59
C LYS A 387 52.93 -33.71 -10.81
N SER A 388 53.38 -33.33 -9.63
CA SER A 388 52.62 -32.61 -8.63
C SER A 388 52.24 -31.20 -9.08
N SER A 389 53.05 -30.54 -9.92
CA SER A 389 52.80 -29.19 -10.41
C SER A 389 51.64 -29.11 -11.39
N ASN A 390 51.52 -30.05 -12.33
CA ASN A 390 50.39 -30.16 -13.24
C ASN A 390 49.08 -30.46 -12.51
N LEU A 391 49.13 -31.36 -11.51
CA LEU A 391 47.99 -31.62 -10.63
C LEU A 391 47.54 -30.34 -9.92
N LEU A 392 48.49 -29.56 -9.41
CA LEU A 392 48.18 -28.31 -8.70
C LEU A 392 47.64 -27.23 -9.65
N GLU A 393 48.17 -27.09 -10.88
CA GLU A 393 47.61 -26.19 -11.89
C GLU A 393 46.15 -26.52 -12.21
N THR A 394 45.82 -27.80 -12.31
CA THR A 394 44.42 -28.24 -12.53
C THR A 394 43.53 -27.89 -11.36
N LEU A 395 43.97 -28.17 -10.13
CA LEU A 395 43.20 -27.85 -8.93
C LEU A 395 42.96 -26.34 -8.79
N ILE A 396 43.96 -25.51 -9.14
CA ILE A 396 43.83 -24.04 -9.15
C ILE A 396 42.77 -23.61 -10.18
N ASN A 397 42.82 -24.14 -11.40
CA ASN A 397 41.85 -23.83 -12.44
C ASN A 397 40.43 -24.30 -12.08
N ASP A 398 40.30 -25.51 -11.53
CA ASP A 398 39.03 -26.08 -11.08
C ASP A 398 38.37 -25.24 -9.96
N VAL A 399 39.16 -24.70 -9.03
CA VAL A 399 38.66 -23.80 -7.97
C VAL A 399 38.18 -22.47 -8.55
N LEU A 400 38.88 -21.93 -9.56
CA LEU A 400 38.45 -20.71 -10.24
C LEU A 400 37.13 -20.92 -11.01
N ASP A 401 37.04 -22.02 -11.75
CA ASP A 401 35.82 -22.38 -12.47
C ASP A 401 34.63 -22.56 -11.51
N LEU A 402 34.86 -23.19 -10.37
CA LEU A 402 33.85 -23.36 -9.33
C LEU A 402 33.42 -22.02 -8.71
N SER A 403 34.33 -21.06 -8.55
CA SER A 403 34.00 -19.70 -8.11
C SER A 403 33.12 -18.98 -9.12
N ARG A 404 33.46 -19.04 -10.42
CA ARG A 404 32.69 -18.43 -11.52
C ARG A 404 31.32 -19.08 -11.75
N LEU A 405 31.22 -20.36 -11.41
CA LEU A 405 29.96 -21.10 -11.46
C LEU A 405 29.02 -20.76 -10.29
N ASP A 406 29.56 -20.42 -9.12
CA ASP A 406 28.77 -20.06 -7.93
C ASP A 406 28.18 -18.66 -8.02
N ASP A 407 28.87 -17.70 -8.64
CA ASP A 407 28.38 -16.34 -8.86
C ASP A 407 27.64 -16.16 -10.19
N GLY A 408 27.59 -17.21 -11.02
CA GLY A 408 26.91 -17.22 -12.32
C GLY A 408 27.63 -16.44 -13.42
N SER A 409 28.87 -16.00 -13.19
CA SER A 409 29.68 -15.25 -14.16
C SER A 409 30.30 -16.11 -15.27
N LEU A 410 30.18 -17.44 -15.18
CA LEU A 410 30.67 -18.34 -16.23
C LEU A 410 29.83 -18.21 -17.51
N GLU A 411 30.35 -17.48 -18.48
CA GLU A 411 29.83 -17.47 -19.85
C GLU A 411 30.37 -18.68 -20.62
N LEU A 412 29.48 -19.40 -21.31
CA LEU A 412 29.85 -20.51 -22.19
C LEU A 412 30.33 -19.95 -23.53
N ASP A 413 31.46 -20.47 -24.01
CA ASP A 413 31.99 -20.10 -25.33
C ASP A 413 31.27 -20.92 -26.41
N ASN A 414 30.33 -20.32 -27.13
CA ASN A 414 29.51 -21.03 -28.12
C ASN A 414 30.15 -20.97 -29.51
N GLU A 415 31.11 -21.85 -29.78
CA GLU A 415 31.79 -21.96 -31.08
C GLU A 415 31.35 -23.22 -31.86
N ILE A 416 31.60 -23.23 -33.17
CA ILE A 416 31.41 -24.41 -34.01
C ILE A 416 32.63 -25.33 -33.84
N PHE A 417 32.42 -26.57 -33.40
CA PHE A 417 33.49 -27.55 -33.19
C PHE A 417 33.14 -28.94 -33.74
N ASN A 418 34.16 -29.79 -33.89
CA ASN A 418 34.01 -31.17 -34.37
C ASN A 418 33.72 -32.11 -33.19
N LEU A 419 32.44 -32.42 -32.98
CA LEU A 419 31.97 -33.24 -31.86
C LEU A 419 32.58 -34.65 -31.88
N HIS A 420 32.69 -35.28 -33.06
CA HIS A 420 33.34 -36.59 -33.16
C HIS A 420 34.85 -36.51 -32.86
N GLY A 421 35.47 -35.37 -33.20
CA GLY A 421 36.86 -35.04 -32.86
C GLY A 421 37.10 -35.06 -31.36
N VAL A 422 36.22 -34.39 -30.59
CA VAL A 422 36.30 -34.36 -29.12
C VAL A 422 36.28 -35.78 -28.53
N PHE A 423 35.36 -36.65 -28.95
CA PHE A 423 35.33 -38.03 -28.44
C PHE A 423 36.57 -38.84 -28.81
N ARG A 424 37.12 -38.64 -30.01
CA ARG A 424 38.38 -39.29 -30.41
C ARG A 424 39.55 -38.77 -29.58
N GLU A 425 39.61 -37.47 -29.30
CA GLU A 425 40.66 -36.87 -28.49
C GLU A 425 40.62 -37.38 -27.05
N VAL A 426 39.44 -37.39 -26.43
CA VAL A 426 39.23 -38.03 -25.12
C VAL A 426 39.72 -39.48 -25.14
N MET A 427 39.35 -40.26 -26.17
CA MET A 427 39.79 -41.65 -26.28
C MET A 427 41.31 -41.75 -26.39
N ASN A 428 41.95 -40.92 -27.20
CA ASN A 428 43.41 -40.89 -27.35
C ASN A 428 44.14 -40.53 -26.05
N LEU A 429 43.53 -39.72 -25.19
CA LEU A 429 44.09 -39.35 -23.89
C LEU A 429 43.90 -40.46 -22.84
N VAL A 430 42.76 -41.14 -22.82
CA VAL A 430 42.40 -42.10 -21.77
C VAL A 430 42.84 -43.54 -22.10
N GLN A 431 42.86 -43.92 -23.38
CA GLN A 431 43.19 -45.27 -23.86
C GLN A 431 44.59 -45.75 -23.42
N PRO A 432 45.67 -44.95 -23.49
CA PRO A 432 47.00 -45.40 -23.04
C PRO A 432 46.99 -45.80 -21.56
N ILE A 433 46.26 -45.05 -20.73
CA ILE A 433 46.16 -45.25 -19.29
C ILE A 433 45.34 -46.51 -18.97
N ALA A 434 44.21 -46.67 -19.65
CA ALA A 434 43.42 -47.89 -19.58
C ALA A 434 44.24 -49.13 -20.00
N SER A 435 45.09 -49.00 -21.02
CA SER A 435 45.94 -50.07 -21.54
C SER A 435 47.03 -50.49 -20.53
N VAL A 436 47.65 -49.55 -19.82
CA VAL A 436 48.60 -49.84 -18.72
C VAL A 436 47.93 -50.67 -17.62
N LYS A 437 46.65 -50.40 -17.33
CA LYS A 437 45.84 -51.16 -16.36
C LYS A 437 45.21 -52.43 -16.95
N LYS A 438 45.47 -52.75 -18.22
CA LYS A 438 44.88 -53.88 -18.96
C LYS A 438 43.34 -53.85 -19.00
N LEU A 439 42.76 -52.65 -19.06
CA LEU A 439 41.32 -52.44 -19.20
C LEU A 439 40.94 -52.39 -20.68
N SER A 440 39.85 -53.07 -21.04
CA SER A 440 39.24 -52.93 -22.37
C SER A 440 38.45 -51.63 -22.43
N MET A 441 38.71 -50.79 -23.42
CA MET A 441 37.98 -49.52 -23.58
C MET A 441 37.35 -49.44 -24.97
N THR A 442 36.11 -48.96 -25.04
CA THR A 442 35.32 -48.92 -26.28
C THR A 442 34.58 -47.59 -26.41
N LEU A 443 34.64 -46.97 -27.60
CA LEU A 443 33.84 -45.80 -27.97
C LEU A 443 32.75 -46.22 -28.96
N ILE A 444 31.50 -45.87 -28.66
CA ILE A 444 30.36 -46.09 -29.54
C ILE A 444 29.71 -44.75 -29.82
N LEU A 445 29.81 -44.28 -31.06
CA LEU A 445 29.11 -43.10 -31.54
C LEU A 445 27.87 -43.56 -32.31
N ALA A 446 26.69 -43.11 -31.89
CA ALA A 446 25.45 -43.45 -32.56
C ALA A 446 25.40 -42.83 -33.97
N PRO A 447 24.78 -43.52 -34.96
CA PRO A 447 24.76 -43.05 -36.35
C PRO A 447 23.96 -41.75 -36.55
N ASP A 448 23.12 -41.37 -35.59
CA ASP A 448 22.36 -40.13 -35.60
C ASP A 448 23.10 -38.94 -34.98
N LEU A 449 24.35 -39.13 -34.52
CA LEU A 449 25.14 -38.08 -33.89
C LEU A 449 25.80 -37.16 -34.94
N PRO A 450 25.50 -35.85 -34.94
CA PRO A 450 26.14 -34.89 -35.85
C PRO A 450 27.66 -34.84 -35.70
N VAL A 451 28.37 -34.62 -36.81
CA VAL A 451 29.85 -34.49 -36.81
C VAL A 451 30.29 -33.16 -36.19
N CYS A 452 29.53 -32.09 -36.44
CA CYS A 452 29.79 -30.76 -35.89
C CYS A 452 28.64 -30.31 -35.00
N ALA A 453 28.95 -29.53 -33.97
CA ALA A 453 27.99 -28.94 -33.05
C ALA A 453 28.41 -27.51 -32.67
N VAL A 454 27.47 -26.71 -32.17
CA VAL A 454 27.73 -25.38 -31.61
C VAL A 454 27.64 -25.45 -30.09
N GLY A 455 28.69 -24.99 -29.40
CA GLY A 455 28.77 -24.98 -27.94
C GLY A 455 30.21 -24.88 -27.45
N ASP A 456 30.41 -25.12 -26.16
CA ASP A 456 31.73 -25.02 -25.52
C ASP A 456 32.48 -26.37 -25.58
N GLU A 457 33.39 -26.48 -26.54
CA GLU A 457 34.25 -27.65 -26.76
C GLU A 457 35.07 -27.99 -25.50
N ASN A 458 35.64 -26.99 -24.85
CA ASN A 458 36.56 -27.18 -23.72
C ASN A 458 35.83 -27.74 -22.50
N ARG A 459 34.66 -27.17 -22.17
CA ARG A 459 33.85 -27.61 -21.02
C ARG A 459 33.22 -28.98 -21.26
N LEU A 460 32.82 -29.27 -22.50
CA LEU A 460 32.35 -30.60 -22.88
C LEU A 460 33.48 -31.63 -22.75
N MET A 461 34.66 -31.35 -23.29
CA MET A 461 35.82 -32.24 -23.21
C MET A 461 36.23 -32.48 -21.75
N GLN A 462 36.31 -31.42 -20.93
CA GLN A 462 36.61 -31.51 -19.50
C GLN A 462 35.60 -32.38 -18.75
N THR A 463 34.30 -32.26 -19.06
CA THR A 463 33.24 -33.08 -18.48
C THR A 463 33.45 -34.57 -18.83
N ILE A 464 33.70 -34.88 -20.11
CA ILE A 464 33.91 -36.26 -20.55
C ILE A 464 35.17 -36.84 -19.91
N LEU A 465 36.27 -36.07 -19.89
CA LEU A 465 37.53 -36.48 -19.30
C LEU A 465 37.40 -36.76 -17.80
N ASN A 466 36.72 -35.90 -17.04
CA ASN A 466 36.51 -36.14 -15.61
C ASN A 466 35.69 -37.41 -15.35
N VAL A 467 34.66 -37.67 -16.15
CA VAL A 467 33.83 -38.87 -16.01
C VAL A 467 34.59 -40.13 -16.43
N ALA A 468 35.25 -40.11 -17.59
CA ALA A 468 36.04 -41.24 -18.09
C ALA A 468 37.27 -41.52 -17.21
N GLY A 469 37.92 -40.48 -16.68
CA GLY A 469 39.03 -40.59 -15.75
C GLY A 469 38.61 -41.27 -14.45
N ASN A 470 37.44 -40.93 -13.91
CA ASN A 470 36.88 -41.63 -12.76
C ASN A 470 36.60 -43.11 -13.07
N ALA A 471 36.04 -43.43 -14.24
CA ALA A 471 35.82 -44.82 -14.65
C ALA A 471 37.14 -45.64 -14.68
N VAL A 472 38.21 -45.09 -15.25
CA VAL A 472 39.54 -45.75 -15.24
C VAL A 472 40.10 -45.84 -13.82
N LYS A 473 39.93 -44.79 -13.01
CA LYS A 473 40.40 -44.71 -11.61
C LYS A 473 39.85 -45.82 -10.75
N PHE A 474 38.54 -46.04 -10.81
CA PHE A 474 37.83 -46.98 -9.93
C PHE A 474 37.70 -48.39 -10.52
N THR A 475 38.05 -48.59 -11.79
CA THR A 475 38.13 -49.92 -12.41
C THR A 475 39.54 -50.51 -12.26
N LYS A 476 39.62 -51.69 -11.65
CA LYS A 476 40.88 -52.44 -11.52
C LYS A 476 41.12 -53.41 -12.67
N GLN A 477 40.07 -54.08 -13.12
CA GLN A 477 40.07 -55.05 -14.21
C GLN A 477 38.69 -55.03 -14.89
N GLY A 478 38.63 -55.40 -16.17
CA GLY A 478 37.39 -55.46 -16.94
C GLY A 478 37.34 -54.42 -18.05
N TYR A 479 36.22 -53.70 -18.15
CA TYR A 479 35.96 -52.84 -19.31
C TYR A 479 35.35 -51.48 -18.95
N ILE A 480 35.53 -50.54 -19.86
CA ILE A 480 34.95 -49.21 -19.84
C ILE A 480 34.36 -48.94 -21.22
N SER A 481 33.12 -48.48 -21.30
CA SER A 481 32.49 -48.12 -22.56
C SER A 481 31.93 -46.70 -22.52
N ILE A 482 32.30 -45.89 -23.51
CA ILE A 482 31.76 -44.54 -23.73
C ILE A 482 30.77 -44.62 -24.89
N ILE A 483 29.52 -44.23 -24.64
CA ILE A 483 28.45 -44.23 -25.64
C ILE A 483 27.94 -42.79 -25.80
N ALA A 484 27.95 -42.28 -27.03
CA ALA A 484 27.41 -40.97 -27.37
C ALA A 484 26.24 -41.10 -28.35
N SER A 485 25.13 -40.44 -28.06
CA SER A 485 23.89 -40.52 -28.87
C SER A 485 23.08 -39.24 -28.77
N VAL A 486 22.17 -39.01 -29.72
CA VAL A 486 21.20 -37.91 -29.62
C VAL A 486 20.04 -38.35 -28.72
N ALA A 487 19.75 -37.60 -27.67
CA ALA A 487 18.61 -37.88 -26.80
C ALA A 487 17.29 -37.56 -27.54
N LYS A 488 16.48 -38.59 -27.81
CA LYS A 488 15.18 -38.42 -28.43
C LYS A 488 14.09 -38.30 -27.36
N PRO A 489 13.16 -37.33 -27.47
CA PRO A 489 12.10 -37.13 -26.50
C PRO A 489 11.12 -38.30 -26.39
N GLU A 490 11.04 -39.19 -27.38
CA GLU A 490 10.04 -40.27 -27.45
C GLU A 490 10.55 -41.67 -27.03
N SER A 491 11.85 -41.85 -26.77
CA SER A 491 12.43 -43.16 -26.41
C SER A 491 12.62 -43.41 -24.91
N SER A 492 12.10 -42.56 -24.04
CA SER A 492 12.26 -42.63 -22.58
C SER A 492 11.17 -43.47 -21.87
N ARG A 493 10.83 -44.66 -22.40
CA ARG A 493 9.88 -45.57 -21.70
C ARG A 493 10.53 -46.47 -20.63
N ASP A 494 11.86 -46.56 -20.60
CA ASP A 494 12.62 -47.35 -19.60
C ASP A 494 13.22 -46.51 -18.45
N TRP A 495 12.83 -45.25 -18.33
CA TRP A 495 13.44 -44.30 -17.39
C TRP A 495 12.58 -44.11 -16.12
N GLN A 496 13.15 -44.48 -14.96
CA GLN A 496 12.72 -43.88 -13.68
C GLN A 496 13.16 -42.41 -13.67
N PRO A 497 12.26 -41.46 -13.38
CA PRO A 497 12.45 -40.06 -13.77
C PRO A 497 13.50 -39.37 -12.89
N PRO A 498 14.30 -38.48 -13.47
CA PRO A 498 14.57 -37.20 -12.86
C PRO A 498 13.81 -36.10 -13.62
N GLU A 499 13.64 -34.98 -12.93
CA GLU A 499 12.83 -33.79 -13.24
C GLU A 499 13.22 -33.02 -14.53
N PHE A 500 13.85 -33.67 -15.52
CA PHE A 500 14.40 -33.03 -16.71
C PHE A 500 13.82 -33.62 -18.00
N TYR A 501 12.98 -32.84 -18.69
CA TYR A 501 12.46 -33.15 -20.01
C TYR A 501 13.23 -32.32 -21.06
N PRO A 502 13.93 -32.95 -22.02
CA PRO A 502 14.55 -32.21 -23.12
C PRO A 502 13.47 -31.56 -23.97
N GLU A 503 13.35 -30.23 -23.89
CA GLU A 503 12.42 -29.45 -24.69
C GLU A 503 12.89 -29.38 -26.14
N SER A 504 12.01 -29.67 -27.11
CA SER A 504 12.36 -29.52 -28.52
C SER A 504 12.55 -28.03 -28.87
N ILE A 505 13.79 -27.57 -28.91
CA ILE A 505 14.15 -26.21 -29.31
C ILE A 505 14.68 -26.25 -30.75
N GLU A 506 14.12 -25.42 -31.61
CA GLU A 506 14.53 -25.30 -33.01
C GLU A 506 16.01 -24.89 -33.09
N GLY A 507 16.79 -25.56 -33.96
CA GLY A 507 18.24 -25.30 -34.10
C GLY A 507 19.12 -25.95 -33.02
N HIS A 508 18.57 -26.75 -32.11
CA HIS A 508 19.34 -27.44 -31.07
C HIS A 508 19.07 -28.95 -31.01
N PHE A 509 20.03 -29.70 -30.48
CA PHE A 509 19.87 -31.12 -30.15
C PHE A 509 20.47 -31.42 -28.77
N TYR A 510 20.02 -32.51 -28.16
CA TYR A 510 20.54 -32.96 -26.88
C TYR A 510 21.54 -34.11 -27.09
N LEU A 511 22.79 -33.88 -26.71
CA LEU A 511 23.82 -34.91 -26.68
C LEU A 511 23.69 -35.70 -25.37
N ARG A 512 23.47 -37.01 -25.46
CA ARG A 512 23.55 -37.95 -24.35
C ARG A 512 24.87 -38.70 -24.40
N VAL A 513 25.65 -38.61 -23.32
CA VAL A 513 26.88 -39.37 -23.12
C VAL A 513 26.71 -40.30 -21.94
N GLN A 514 27.09 -41.56 -22.10
CA GLN A 514 27.09 -42.57 -21.05
C GLN A 514 28.48 -43.18 -20.94
N VAL A 515 29.04 -43.18 -19.74
CA VAL A 515 30.29 -43.85 -19.43
C VAL A 515 29.97 -44.97 -18.45
N LYS A 516 30.10 -46.20 -18.92
CA LYS A 516 29.89 -47.41 -18.13
C LYS A 516 31.22 -48.04 -17.77
N ASP A 517 31.38 -48.41 -16.51
CA ASP A 517 32.56 -49.09 -15.98
C ASP A 517 32.18 -50.39 -15.26
N SER A 518 33.15 -51.30 -15.11
CA SER A 518 33.00 -52.55 -14.35
C SER A 518 33.74 -52.52 -13.01
N GLY A 519 33.90 -51.34 -12.41
CA GLY A 519 34.65 -51.09 -11.18
C GLY A 519 33.92 -51.46 -9.90
N CYS A 520 34.35 -50.85 -8.79
CA CYS A 520 33.83 -51.16 -7.44
C CYS A 520 32.37 -50.79 -7.20
N GLY A 521 31.72 -50.09 -8.14
CA GLY A 521 30.36 -49.58 -7.98
C GLY A 521 30.23 -48.55 -6.85
N VAL A 522 28.99 -48.12 -6.62
CA VAL A 522 28.64 -47.09 -5.64
C VAL A 522 27.49 -47.58 -4.78
N LEU A 523 27.58 -47.40 -3.46
CA LEU A 523 26.48 -47.67 -2.54
C LEU A 523 25.31 -46.71 -2.81
N PRO A 524 24.05 -47.18 -2.83
CA PRO A 524 22.88 -46.30 -3.07
C PRO A 524 22.78 -45.11 -2.10
N GLU A 525 23.27 -45.26 -0.87
CA GLU A 525 23.31 -44.19 0.14
C GLU A 525 24.33 -43.09 -0.16
N ASP A 526 25.39 -43.39 -0.93
CA ASP A 526 26.44 -42.43 -1.28
C ASP A 526 26.12 -41.66 -2.57
N ILE A 527 25.25 -42.21 -3.44
CA ILE A 527 24.85 -41.59 -4.73
C ILE A 527 24.42 -40.13 -4.59
N PRO A 528 23.56 -39.73 -3.62
CA PRO A 528 23.15 -38.33 -3.46
C PRO A 528 24.32 -37.37 -3.16
N TYR A 529 25.39 -37.88 -2.56
CA TYR A 529 26.55 -37.09 -2.12
C TYR A 529 27.68 -37.07 -3.16
N LEU A 530 27.63 -37.85 -4.23
CA LEU A 530 28.73 -37.89 -5.22
C LEU A 530 28.93 -36.58 -5.99
N PHE A 531 27.90 -35.75 -6.05
CA PHE A 531 27.95 -34.44 -6.72
C PHE A 531 28.07 -33.26 -5.75
N THR A 532 28.24 -33.51 -4.44
CA THR A 532 28.46 -32.43 -3.47
C THR A 532 29.94 -32.05 -3.40
N LYS A 533 30.21 -30.76 -3.12
CA LYS A 533 31.60 -30.25 -3.06
C LYS A 533 32.31 -30.85 -1.85
N PHE A 534 33.52 -31.36 -2.04
CA PHE A 534 34.39 -31.91 -0.99
C PHE A 534 33.79 -33.07 -0.17
N SER A 535 32.68 -33.65 -0.61
CA SER A 535 32.08 -34.80 0.05
C SER A 535 32.76 -36.08 -0.42
N GLN A 536 33.13 -36.92 0.55
CA GLN A 536 33.58 -38.28 0.30
C GLN A 536 32.57 -39.26 0.94
N PRO A 537 32.31 -40.42 0.31
CA PRO A 537 31.50 -41.49 0.89
C PRO A 537 31.88 -41.78 2.35
N ARG A 538 30.86 -41.91 3.22
CA ARG A 538 31.05 -41.89 4.67
C ARG A 538 31.69 -43.18 5.23
N ASN A 539 31.66 -44.27 4.46
CA ASN A 539 32.19 -45.57 4.86
C ASN A 539 33.10 -46.18 3.79
N GLY A 540 34.40 -45.90 3.91
CA GLY A 540 35.46 -46.52 3.11
C GLY A 540 36.77 -46.57 3.89
N SER A 541 36.78 -47.26 5.02
CA SER A 541 38.02 -47.63 5.70
C SER A 541 38.87 -48.51 4.77
N ASN A 542 40.12 -48.08 4.53
CA ASN A 542 41.15 -48.68 3.67
C ASN A 542 40.88 -48.70 2.15
N ARG A 543 41.42 -47.70 1.42
CA ARG A 543 42.22 -47.89 0.18
C ARG A 543 42.63 -46.54 -0.47
N ILE A 544 43.87 -46.11 -0.19
CA ILE A 544 44.94 -45.58 -1.07
C ILE A 544 44.63 -44.54 -2.20
N ASN A 545 43.42 -44.39 -2.74
CA ASN A 545 43.14 -43.50 -3.89
C ASN A 545 42.32 -42.25 -3.49
N LYS A 546 42.92 -41.32 -2.75
CA LYS A 546 42.26 -40.05 -2.35
C LYS A 546 42.19 -39.08 -3.53
N GLY A 547 40.98 -38.74 -3.99
CA GLY A 547 40.75 -37.59 -4.90
C GLY A 547 40.12 -36.42 -4.16
N ALA A 548 40.28 -35.19 -4.69
CA ALA A 548 39.76 -33.95 -4.09
C ALA A 548 38.21 -33.86 -4.03
N GLY A 549 37.48 -34.75 -4.71
CA GLY A 549 36.00 -34.75 -4.72
C GLY A 549 35.38 -33.58 -5.49
N LEU A 550 36.18 -32.81 -6.23
CA LEU A 550 35.74 -31.60 -6.93
C LEU A 550 35.22 -31.88 -8.35
N GLY A 551 35.83 -32.86 -9.05
CA GLY A 551 35.58 -33.09 -10.48
C GLY A 551 34.13 -33.38 -10.85
N LEU A 552 33.44 -34.27 -10.12
CA LEU A 552 32.02 -34.56 -10.38
C LEU A 552 31.10 -33.38 -10.02
N ALA A 553 31.41 -32.64 -8.95
CA ALA A 553 30.67 -31.44 -8.57
C ALA A 553 30.78 -30.34 -9.64
N ILE A 554 31.97 -30.17 -10.24
CA ILE A 554 32.20 -29.28 -11.38
C ILE A 554 31.44 -29.75 -12.63
N CYS A 555 31.51 -31.05 -12.96
CA CYS A 555 30.77 -31.62 -14.10
C CYS A 555 29.27 -31.35 -13.99
N LYS A 556 28.68 -31.52 -12.78
CA LYS A 556 27.27 -31.20 -12.56
C LYS A 556 26.93 -29.75 -12.85
N ARG A 557 27.81 -28.82 -12.47
CA ARG A 557 27.61 -27.41 -12.76
C ARG A 557 27.76 -27.09 -14.24
N PHE A 558 28.81 -27.58 -14.91
CA PHE A 558 28.97 -27.39 -16.36
C PHE A 558 27.79 -27.95 -17.16
N VAL A 559 27.36 -29.17 -16.84
CA VAL A 559 26.20 -29.80 -17.50
C VAL A 559 24.92 -28.98 -17.28
N ASN A 560 24.69 -28.48 -16.06
CA ASN A 560 23.54 -27.61 -15.79
C ASN A 560 23.62 -26.28 -16.56
N THR A 561 24.80 -25.64 -16.62
CA THR A 561 25.00 -24.40 -17.39
C THR A 561 24.81 -24.63 -18.89
N MET A 562 25.19 -25.80 -19.41
CA MET A 562 24.92 -26.24 -20.78
C MET A 562 23.45 -26.67 -21.01
N GLY A 563 22.52 -26.34 -20.10
CA GLY A 563 21.10 -26.64 -20.22
C GLY A 563 20.79 -28.13 -20.18
N GLY A 564 21.54 -28.87 -19.37
CA GLY A 564 21.56 -30.33 -19.32
C GLY A 564 21.37 -30.91 -17.91
N HIS A 565 21.55 -32.23 -17.80
CA HIS A 565 21.49 -32.97 -16.54
C HIS A 565 22.52 -34.12 -16.48
N ILE A 566 23.15 -34.36 -15.33
CA ILE A 566 24.08 -35.47 -15.07
C ILE A 566 23.59 -36.30 -13.88
N TRP A 567 23.72 -37.61 -13.98
CA TRP A 567 23.36 -38.56 -12.94
C TRP A 567 24.28 -39.79 -12.97
N ILE A 568 24.16 -40.63 -11.95
CA ILE A 568 24.90 -41.88 -11.84
C ILE A 568 23.96 -43.01 -11.42
N GLU A 569 24.10 -44.15 -12.08
CA GLU A 569 23.39 -45.39 -11.81
C GLU A 569 24.40 -46.45 -11.37
N SER A 570 24.14 -47.14 -10.27
CA SER A 570 24.95 -48.28 -9.83
C SER A 570 24.08 -49.28 -9.10
N GLU A 571 24.27 -50.57 -9.40
CA GLU A 571 23.55 -51.68 -8.75
C GLU A 571 24.17 -52.11 -7.41
N GLY A 572 25.13 -51.33 -6.89
CA GLY A 572 25.84 -51.58 -5.65
C GLY A 572 27.30 -51.98 -5.83
N ILE A 573 27.92 -52.47 -4.76
CA ILE A 573 29.36 -52.78 -4.71
C ILE A 573 29.72 -53.89 -5.71
N ASP A 574 30.84 -53.72 -6.42
CA ASP A 574 31.42 -54.61 -7.43
C ASP A 574 30.52 -54.89 -8.65
N LYS A 575 29.50 -54.05 -8.89
CA LYS A 575 28.65 -54.10 -10.08
C LYS A 575 28.99 -53.04 -11.14
N GLY A 576 30.00 -52.21 -10.87
CA GLY A 576 30.34 -51.06 -11.70
C GLY A 576 29.32 -49.92 -11.58
N SER A 577 29.49 -48.89 -12.40
CA SER A 577 28.57 -47.76 -12.47
C SER A 577 28.39 -47.26 -13.90
N ILE A 578 27.29 -46.54 -14.11
CA ILE A 578 26.99 -45.81 -15.33
C ILE A 578 26.86 -44.35 -14.93
N VAL A 579 27.82 -43.52 -15.30
CA VAL A 579 27.69 -42.08 -15.21
C VAL A 579 27.20 -41.58 -16.55
N ALA A 580 26.07 -40.87 -16.55
CA ALA A 580 25.46 -40.40 -17.76
C ALA A 580 25.06 -38.93 -17.63
N PHE A 581 25.22 -38.19 -18.73
CA PHE A 581 24.82 -36.80 -18.80
C PHE A 581 24.21 -36.46 -20.15
N ILE A 582 23.37 -35.43 -20.13
CA ILE A 582 22.71 -34.84 -21.29
C ILE A 582 23.08 -33.37 -21.31
N VAL A 583 23.48 -32.83 -22.46
CA VAL A 583 23.74 -31.39 -22.66
C VAL A 583 23.07 -30.88 -23.93
N ARG A 584 22.67 -29.61 -23.94
CA ARG A 584 22.09 -28.96 -25.12
C ARG A 584 23.20 -28.36 -25.98
N LEU A 585 23.21 -28.71 -27.26
CA LEU A 585 24.15 -28.18 -28.26
C LEU A 585 23.37 -27.60 -29.44
N GLY A 586 23.95 -26.61 -30.13
CA GLY A 586 23.39 -26.08 -31.37
C GLY A 586 23.71 -26.96 -32.58
N ILE A 587 22.78 -26.99 -33.53
CA ILE A 587 22.95 -27.64 -34.83
C ILE A 587 23.75 -26.71 -35.73
N CYS A 588 24.72 -27.26 -36.46
CA CYS A 588 25.40 -26.51 -37.51
C CYS A 588 24.52 -26.47 -38.77
N ASP A 589 23.81 -25.36 -39.00
CA ASP A 589 23.06 -25.18 -40.25
C ASP A 589 24.01 -24.98 -41.43
N ASN A 590 23.93 -25.87 -42.41
CA ASN A 590 24.72 -25.81 -43.65
C ASN A 590 24.12 -24.86 -44.70
N HIS A 591 23.36 -23.84 -44.29
CA HIS A 591 22.50 -23.03 -45.16
C HIS A 591 22.91 -21.55 -45.28
N SER A 592 24.20 -21.25 -45.44
CA SER A 592 24.69 -20.06 -46.18
C SER A 592 26.21 -20.01 -46.22
N ASP A 593 26.77 -19.70 -47.39
CA ASP A 593 28.20 -19.50 -47.70
C ASP A 593 29.10 -20.72 -47.92
N THR A 594 28.72 -21.50 -48.94
CA THR A 594 29.54 -22.53 -49.59
C THR A 594 30.76 -21.99 -50.37
N THR A 595 31.26 -20.78 -50.09
CA THR A 595 32.43 -20.25 -50.82
C THR A 595 33.60 -19.79 -49.94
N THR A 596 33.45 -19.74 -48.61
CA THR A 596 34.55 -19.23 -47.75
C THR A 596 34.90 -20.14 -46.55
N HIS A 597 33.96 -20.96 -46.05
CA HIS A 597 34.21 -21.76 -44.84
C HIS A 597 34.54 -23.25 -45.08
N ARG A 598 34.17 -23.81 -46.24
CA ARG A 598 34.64 -25.15 -46.64
C ARG A 598 36.17 -25.20 -46.75
N SER A 599 36.78 -24.05 -47.04
CA SER A 599 38.22 -23.85 -47.08
C SER A 599 38.87 -24.08 -45.71
N ARG A 600 38.32 -23.62 -44.59
CA ARG A 600 39.03 -23.62 -43.29
C ARG A 600 39.00 -24.97 -42.57
N CYS A 601 37.95 -25.78 -42.78
CA CYS A 601 37.89 -27.18 -42.30
C CYS A 601 38.72 -28.12 -43.18
N HIS A 602 38.67 -27.98 -44.51
CA HIS A 602 39.55 -28.75 -45.41
C HIS A 602 41.00 -28.26 -45.41
N LEU A 603 41.32 -27.02 -45.07
CA LEU A 603 42.71 -26.56 -44.98
C LEU A 603 43.45 -27.23 -43.81
N LYS A 604 42.77 -27.56 -42.69
CA LYS A 604 43.39 -28.36 -41.62
C LYS A 604 43.62 -29.81 -42.07
N ASP A 605 42.64 -30.47 -42.69
CA ASP A 605 42.81 -31.85 -43.18
C ASP A 605 43.78 -31.96 -44.37
N LYS A 606 43.86 -30.94 -45.23
CA LYS A 606 44.77 -30.90 -46.38
C LYS A 606 46.18 -30.46 -45.97
N GLN A 607 46.35 -29.61 -44.94
CA GLN A 607 47.66 -29.38 -44.33
C GLN A 607 48.16 -30.62 -43.58
N ILE A 608 47.28 -31.46 -43.05
CA ILE A 608 47.68 -32.75 -42.43
C ILE A 608 48.10 -33.76 -43.52
N MET A 609 47.39 -33.86 -44.65
CA MET A 609 47.78 -34.75 -45.77
C MET A 609 48.97 -34.24 -46.60
N GLU A 610 49.11 -32.93 -46.83
CA GLU A 610 50.28 -32.37 -47.53
C GLU A 610 51.53 -32.35 -46.61
N ALA A 611 51.36 -32.36 -45.27
CA ALA A 611 52.46 -32.56 -44.32
C ALA A 611 52.92 -34.03 -44.21
N GLU A 612 52.09 -35.02 -44.55
CA GLU A 612 52.50 -36.43 -44.60
C GLU A 612 53.30 -36.80 -45.87
N ILE A 613 53.23 -35.99 -46.93
CA ILE A 613 53.91 -36.27 -48.21
C ILE A 613 55.25 -35.52 -48.37
N SER A 614 55.54 -34.52 -47.53
CA SER A 614 56.77 -33.70 -47.66
C SER A 614 57.80 -33.82 -46.53
N LEU A 615 57.71 -34.83 -45.66
CA LEU A 615 58.68 -35.07 -44.58
C LEU A 615 59.43 -36.39 -44.78
N ASP A 616 60.04 -36.52 -45.96
CA ASP A 616 61.34 -37.18 -46.07
C ASP A 616 62.33 -36.09 -46.50
N ALA A 617 63.38 -35.90 -45.68
CA ALA A 617 64.48 -34.92 -45.76
C ALA A 617 64.37 -33.57 -44.99
N ASN A 618 65.12 -33.53 -43.87
CA ASN A 618 65.83 -32.40 -43.25
C ASN A 618 65.08 -31.18 -42.64
N HIS A 619 64.91 -31.26 -41.31
CA HIS A 619 65.00 -30.18 -40.29
C HIS A 619 63.84 -29.16 -40.13
N PRO A 620 63.66 -28.51 -38.94
CA PRO A 620 62.40 -28.53 -38.19
C PRO A 620 61.84 -27.12 -37.88
N LEU A 621 60.72 -27.11 -37.13
CA LEU A 621 60.04 -25.99 -36.46
C LEU A 621 58.95 -25.26 -37.25
N GLY A 622 57.72 -25.46 -36.79
CA GLY A 622 56.54 -24.70 -37.17
C GLY A 622 55.24 -25.33 -36.68
N ILE A 623 55.13 -25.62 -35.37
CA ILE A 623 53.86 -26.05 -34.76
C ILE A 623 53.43 -24.99 -33.75
N ASP A 624 52.19 -24.54 -33.86
CA ASP A 624 51.54 -23.55 -33.00
C ASP A 624 51.56 -24.00 -31.52
N LEU A 625 52.44 -23.39 -30.73
CA LEU A 625 52.71 -23.75 -29.33
C LEU A 625 51.48 -23.64 -28.42
N ALA A 626 50.49 -22.79 -28.75
CA ALA A 626 49.35 -22.52 -27.87
C ALA A 626 48.30 -23.64 -27.86
N GLN A 627 48.24 -24.46 -28.92
CA GLN A 627 47.37 -25.64 -28.98
C GLN A 627 48.05 -26.88 -28.41
N VAL A 628 49.35 -27.05 -28.69
CA VAL A 628 50.14 -28.18 -28.13
C VAL A 628 50.29 -28.05 -26.61
N HIS A 629 50.49 -26.85 -26.07
CA HIS A 629 50.66 -26.65 -24.62
C HIS A 629 49.37 -26.88 -23.82
N ARG A 630 48.18 -26.67 -24.41
CA ARG A 630 46.89 -26.99 -23.76
C ARG A 630 46.61 -28.49 -23.76
N LEU A 631 46.93 -29.19 -24.85
CA LEU A 631 46.84 -30.65 -24.91
C LEU A 631 47.90 -31.34 -24.04
N HIS A 632 49.12 -30.79 -23.92
CA HIS A 632 50.18 -31.34 -23.07
C HIS A 632 49.81 -31.26 -21.58
N VAL A 633 49.23 -30.13 -21.14
CA VAL A 633 48.77 -29.96 -19.76
C VAL A 633 47.64 -30.96 -19.44
N ILE A 634 46.66 -31.17 -20.33
CA ILE A 634 45.58 -32.15 -20.09
C ILE A 634 46.13 -33.59 -20.08
N LYS A 635 47.05 -33.92 -20.99
CA LYS A 635 47.71 -35.23 -21.05
C LYS A 635 48.58 -35.51 -19.82
N GLU A 636 49.35 -34.53 -19.35
CA GLU A 636 50.19 -34.67 -18.17
C GLU A 636 49.36 -34.67 -16.88
N VAL A 637 48.28 -33.88 -16.76
CA VAL A 637 47.34 -33.94 -15.62
C VAL A 637 46.73 -35.33 -15.47
N PHE A 638 46.43 -35.99 -16.59
CA PHE A 638 46.00 -37.38 -16.63
C PHE A 638 47.14 -38.38 -16.38
N GLU A 639 48.40 -38.10 -16.71
CA GLU A 639 49.54 -38.95 -16.27
C GLU A 639 49.88 -38.70 -14.77
N CYS A 640 49.54 -37.52 -14.27
CA CYS A 640 49.83 -37.03 -12.91
C CYS A 640 48.87 -37.53 -11.82
N GLN A 641 47.70 -38.02 -12.18
CA GLN A 641 46.89 -38.80 -11.24
C GLN A 641 47.34 -40.27 -11.16
N TRP A 642 48.28 -40.72 -12.00
CA TRP A 642 48.44 -42.14 -12.32
C TRP A 642 49.80 -42.80 -12.04
N SER A 643 50.92 -42.08 -11.95
CA SER A 643 52.20 -42.73 -11.52
C SER A 643 52.19 -43.30 -10.09
N GLU A 644 51.12 -43.08 -9.30
CA GLU A 644 50.95 -43.75 -7.99
C GLU A 644 50.57 -45.23 -8.12
N SER A 645 50.11 -45.70 -9.29
CA SER A 645 49.66 -47.09 -9.49
C SER A 645 50.71 -48.02 -10.13
N SER A 646 51.75 -47.48 -10.78
CA SER A 646 52.75 -48.29 -11.52
C SER A 646 54.02 -48.61 -10.74
N MET A 647 54.28 -47.96 -9.60
CA MET A 647 55.51 -48.16 -8.82
C MET A 647 55.48 -49.37 -7.85
N PHE A 648 54.38 -50.14 -7.82
CA PHE A 648 54.23 -51.31 -6.93
C PHE A 648 53.73 -52.59 -7.62
N ALA A 649 53.93 -52.70 -8.94
CA ALA A 649 53.80 -53.96 -9.67
C ALA A 649 55.19 -54.44 -10.14
N ALA A 650 56.07 -54.69 -9.16
CA ALA A 650 57.26 -55.52 -9.28
C ALA A 650 57.39 -56.37 -8.01
#